data_AF-A0A8H2W932-F1
#
_entry.id   AF-A0A8H2W932-F1
#
_cell.length_a   1.000
_cell.length_b   1.000
_cell.length_c   1.000
_cell.angle_alpha   90.00
_cell.angle_beta   90.00
_cell.angle_gamma   90.00
#
_symmetry.space_group_name_H-M   'P 1'
#
loop_
_entity.id
_entity.type
_entity.pdbx_description
1 polymer ?
#
loop_
_entity_poly.entity_id
_entity_poly.type
_entity_poly.pdbx_seq_one_letter_code
_entity_poly.pdbx_strand_id
1 'polypeptide(L)'
;MHRRASSKMGGDNLRLDIPTPSPYGAPESPSSQTAPLFSSGTSTPVMAGYASSRSSTQTFSAQHMKVPALGITGAMPAQSEISFSTKYSLSPDPARWDAHMLNEPDDDLHRPDPRRDRKSDSAGTFFTARGIVNLGCLLILGLGLICLFAVYPMVSYLIKQESTTLGGYNLGGVNASGQVPDIGNFGLIDRDTPESALYHTSLNDGSEWELVFSDEFNEDGRTFYPGDDPYWEAADLHYWGTNNLEWYSPDMITTGEGKLNITLAKQKWRGMDYKGGMLTSWNKFCFTGGYFVANVSLPGSSKVYGLWPAMWALGNLGRAGYGASLDGTWPYSYDTCDVGTLPNQTRPDGTPINATINGDKYNGDVLSYLPGQRLSACTCEDQPHPGPKRKSSETDGKGQSGGFVGRAAPEIDVLEAQVDAGTLIGHVSQSGQWAPFNYAYDWWNTTDNYKLFSNHSELNSYVGGVYQQSTSGLSITNQECYTQGGGCYSVYGFEYIPGYNGYILWTNDNEPAWMIKSAGLAEDPRVEIGPRPIPVEPMYMIFNLGISPNFGAIDWDHLEFPTWMLVDWVRVYQPKGSRNVGCDPEDYPTAEYINTYIEAYTNPNLTTWIDDYGQVKPKNRCVLFLSYASLGTEVDMAVSDFMANSAHSIPYLNTDGSVPLVDNSAIWEYAYLNSGLNHPPIFESSSSWPSGLSTKFCTAPSSRITKGQAVRMWEYAHDLGPRIIWPPKDCTNCDELDPEGVAPVFRQSIMAMTRISPIEPMFQDVFYFYSTFLTRLFYDYTVPSDTIVRWLFRKFNASSSAKYGMLCMAGLYRSDYERSMLAPSWRDGAREVYSLAIEHLSRDLEDDGLSAWEKLTGLVSIMDYEFHTGQISKYYSHGTKALPLVKAVIGGDTIDLLNLRGEQMFDVNMWAWCDILDSMATCTRTRLKYESDLERAAQRGTEESAACQDKGIEWLNGIPNVLAVFLSRISALRHSEQSEEEKVSKGAELEQLIRNWEIRQLQTNDSRLRIARVGAQEIWRHTAILYIHQAIFKSGSGHPIVKDSVKNIIKIASTLEPGSNPDSFIYLPYFISAFYAISQKDRYNMRSRLINCGNGLYLRNLARCLDELWKETDTAGRLTSWSDKKLPRIAF
;
A
#
# COMPACT_ATOMS: atom_id res chain seq x y z
N MET A 1 -49.69 25.66 -8.28
CA MET A 1 -50.33 26.93 -8.73
C MET A 1 -49.98 28.05 -7.76
N HIS A 2 -50.00 29.30 -8.25
CA HIS A 2 -50.03 30.60 -7.55
C HIS A 2 -50.72 30.67 -6.16
N ARG A 3 -50.45 31.64 -5.26
CA ARG A 3 -49.39 32.67 -5.03
C ARG A 3 -49.74 33.42 -3.72
N ARG A 4 -48.74 33.98 -3.01
CA ARG A 4 -48.79 35.13 -2.06
C ARG A 4 -49.68 34.97 -0.79
N ALA A 5 -49.21 35.16 0.45
CA ALA A 5 -48.42 36.23 1.10
C ALA A 5 -49.21 37.49 1.51
N SER A 6 -49.09 37.92 2.78
CA SER A 6 -48.54 39.25 3.17
C SER A 6 -48.72 39.62 4.67
N SER A 7 -47.65 40.17 5.29
CA SER A 7 -47.63 41.27 6.32
C SER A 7 -48.33 41.09 7.69
N LYS A 8 -47.88 41.64 8.84
CA LYS A 8 -46.98 42.76 9.17
C LYS A 8 -46.67 42.79 10.69
N MET A 9 -45.55 43.46 11.04
CA MET A 9 -45.00 43.75 12.37
C MET A 9 -45.91 44.55 13.34
N GLY A 10 -45.57 44.47 14.63
CA GLY A 10 -45.86 45.47 15.68
C GLY A 10 -45.66 44.88 17.07
N GLY A 11 -44.67 45.33 17.85
CA GLY A 11 -44.34 44.76 19.18
C GLY A 11 -44.50 45.77 20.32
N ASP A 12 -44.23 45.36 21.57
CA ASP A 12 -44.06 46.29 22.71
C ASP A 12 -43.38 45.67 23.96
N ASN A 13 -42.61 46.51 24.67
CA ASN A 13 -42.27 46.51 26.12
C ASN A 13 -41.33 45.47 26.82
N LEU A 14 -40.04 45.85 26.91
CA LEU A 14 -39.26 46.21 28.13
C LEU A 14 -39.20 45.33 29.43
N ARG A 15 -38.01 44.70 29.59
CA ARG A 15 -37.00 44.80 30.71
C ARG A 15 -37.12 44.07 32.09
N LEU A 16 -36.03 43.32 32.40
CA LEU A 16 -35.40 42.96 33.72
C LEU A 16 -36.21 42.03 34.67
N ASP A 17 -35.73 40.88 35.15
CA ASP A 17 -34.43 40.56 35.80
C ASP A 17 -33.99 39.08 35.66
N ILE A 18 -32.69 38.82 35.41
CA ILE A 18 -31.99 37.55 35.71
C ILE A 18 -30.52 37.90 36.10
N PRO A 19 -29.94 37.38 37.19
CA PRO A 19 -28.60 37.77 37.65
C PRO A 19 -27.45 37.06 36.92
N THR A 20 -26.37 37.82 36.73
CA THR A 20 -25.02 37.41 36.26
C THR A 20 -24.12 37.06 37.49
N PRO A 21 -22.95 36.38 37.34
CA PRO A 21 -21.74 36.97 36.74
C PRO A 21 -20.99 36.09 35.71
N SER A 22 -20.01 36.72 35.05
CA SER A 22 -19.21 36.26 33.91
C SER A 22 -17.70 36.56 34.21
N PRO A 23 -16.79 36.81 33.24
CA PRO A 23 -15.87 35.87 32.59
C PRO A 23 -14.38 36.10 32.97
N TYR A 24 -13.45 35.91 32.00
CA TYR A 24 -11.97 35.88 32.03
C TYR A 24 -11.38 34.48 32.36
N GLY A 25 -10.31 34.01 31.71
CA GLY A 25 -9.51 34.57 30.60
C GLY A 25 -8.38 33.58 30.23
N ALA A 26 -7.74 33.74 29.06
CA ALA A 26 -6.64 32.86 28.62
C ALA A 26 -5.37 33.02 29.49
N PRO A 27 -4.40 32.10 29.35
CA PRO A 27 -3.02 32.53 29.23
C PRO A 27 -2.31 32.01 27.98
N GLU A 28 -1.32 32.78 27.55
CA GLU A 28 -0.58 32.65 26.29
C GLU A 28 0.63 31.71 26.40
N SER A 29 1.19 31.37 25.24
CA SER A 29 2.51 30.78 25.08
C SER A 29 3.64 31.78 25.43
N PRO A 30 4.83 31.29 25.85
CA PRO A 30 6.06 32.06 25.77
C PRO A 30 7.03 31.48 24.73
N SER A 31 7.54 32.35 23.86
CA SER A 31 8.73 32.10 23.04
C SER A 31 9.93 32.92 23.56
N SER A 32 11.13 32.62 23.05
CA SER A 32 12.44 32.99 23.60
C SER A 32 12.81 34.48 23.55
N GLN A 33 13.65 34.96 24.49
CA GLN A 33 15.05 35.40 24.22
C GLN A 33 15.78 36.07 25.43
N THR A 34 17.10 35.79 25.53
CA THR A 34 18.21 36.63 26.08
C THR A 34 18.24 37.17 27.53
N ALA A 35 19.19 36.61 28.32
CA ALA A 35 20.29 37.22 29.11
C ALA A 35 20.24 38.73 29.54
N PRO A 36 20.78 39.14 30.73
CA PRO A 36 22.17 38.78 31.13
C PRO A 36 22.63 38.77 32.63
N LEU A 37 23.88 38.27 32.80
CA LEU A 37 24.97 38.69 33.73
C LEU A 37 25.08 38.22 35.21
N PHE A 38 26.18 37.46 35.47
CA PHE A 38 27.07 37.31 36.66
C PHE A 38 26.54 37.41 38.12
N SER A 39 27.00 36.64 39.11
CA SER A 39 27.90 35.46 39.24
C SER A 39 27.78 34.93 40.69
N SER A 40 28.47 33.92 41.25
CA SER A 40 29.58 32.98 40.92
C SER A 40 29.51 31.81 41.94
N GLY A 41 30.08 30.63 41.74
CA GLY A 41 30.87 30.06 40.63
C GLY A 41 31.37 28.64 40.95
N THR A 42 32.06 27.99 39.99
CA THR A 42 32.83 26.71 40.09
C THR A 42 32.08 25.45 40.58
N SER A 43 32.15 24.28 39.92
CA SER A 43 32.84 23.87 38.68
C SER A 43 32.36 22.50 38.20
N THR A 44 32.14 22.35 36.89
CA THR A 44 32.07 21.06 36.15
C THR A 44 33.49 20.67 35.67
N PRO A 45 33.74 19.51 35.00
CA PRO A 45 32.83 18.44 34.56
C PRO A 45 33.25 17.01 34.92
N VAL A 46 32.37 16.04 34.67
CA VAL A 46 32.74 14.63 34.41
C VAL A 46 31.98 14.13 33.18
N MET A 47 32.68 13.44 32.30
CA MET A 47 32.17 12.82 31.06
C MET A 47 32.31 11.30 31.19
N ALA A 48 31.35 10.56 30.62
CA ALA A 48 31.35 9.15 30.19
C ALA A 48 32.28 8.10 30.87
N GLY A 49 31.72 6.95 31.26
CA GLY A 49 32.56 5.77 31.59
C GLY A 49 31.82 4.56 32.17
N TYR A 50 31.73 3.50 31.37
CA TYR A 50 31.14 2.20 31.68
C TYR A 50 31.73 1.43 32.89
N ALA A 51 30.85 0.67 33.55
CA ALA A 51 30.97 -0.71 34.04
C ALA A 51 32.22 -1.24 34.80
N SER A 52 31.94 -1.67 36.05
CA SER A 52 32.16 -3.02 36.62
C SER A 52 33.56 -3.62 36.88
N SER A 53 33.76 -3.94 38.17
CA SER A 53 34.37 -5.16 38.76
C SER A 53 35.87 -5.53 38.58
N ARG A 54 36.57 -5.52 39.73
CA ARG A 54 37.55 -6.51 40.30
C ARG A 54 38.57 -7.16 39.35
N SER A 55 39.86 -7.24 39.70
CA SER A 55 40.35 -7.93 40.92
C SER A 55 41.80 -7.61 41.33
N SER A 56 42.06 -7.74 42.64
CA SER A 56 43.33 -8.12 43.29
C SER A 56 44.65 -7.39 42.94
N THR A 57 45.21 -6.68 43.93
CA THR A 57 46.25 -7.26 44.80
C THR A 57 46.54 -6.41 46.06
N GLN A 58 47.18 -7.05 47.05
CA GLN A 58 47.89 -6.49 48.22
C GLN A 58 47.12 -5.98 49.47
N THR A 59 47.10 -6.87 50.46
CA THR A 59 47.62 -6.70 51.84
C THR A 59 47.16 -5.55 52.76
N PHE A 60 46.46 -5.94 53.83
CA PHE A 60 46.52 -5.40 55.21
C PHE A 60 46.87 -3.93 55.46
N SER A 61 45.87 -3.18 55.93
CA SER A 61 46.01 -2.38 57.16
C SER A 61 44.66 -2.29 57.87
N ALA A 62 44.62 -2.53 59.17
CA ALA A 62 43.41 -2.44 59.99
C ALA A 62 43.68 -1.57 61.22
N GLN A 63 43.03 -0.40 61.30
CA GLN A 63 42.92 0.37 62.53
C GLN A 63 41.51 0.92 62.74
N HIS A 64 40.77 0.17 63.56
CA HIS A 64 39.62 0.50 64.40
C HIS A 64 38.81 1.78 64.19
N MET A 65 37.50 1.57 64.00
CA MET A 65 36.43 2.51 64.34
C MET A 65 36.38 2.81 65.85
N LYS A 66 35.88 4.01 66.17
CA LYS A 66 35.43 4.41 67.52
C LYS A 66 34.03 3.86 67.82
N VAL A 67 33.75 3.59 69.08
CA VAL A 67 32.43 3.19 69.62
C VAL A 67 31.70 4.41 70.20
N PRO A 68 30.38 4.60 69.94
CA PRO A 68 29.51 5.48 70.74
C PRO A 68 28.89 4.74 71.94
N ALA A 69 28.63 5.45 73.03
CA ALA A 69 28.30 4.87 74.34
C ALA A 69 26.82 4.49 74.56
N LEU A 70 26.58 3.63 75.57
CA LEU A 70 25.26 3.24 76.07
C LEU A 70 24.49 4.41 76.72
N GLY A 71 23.17 4.39 76.56
CA GLY A 71 22.19 4.96 77.50
C GLY A 71 21.43 3.83 78.22
N ILE A 72 21.19 3.95 79.52
CA ILE A 72 20.68 2.89 80.41
C ILE A 72 19.28 3.22 80.92
N THR A 73 18.33 2.27 80.81
CA THR A 73 17.22 1.91 81.74
C THR A 73 16.34 0.85 81.05
N GLY A 74 15.82 -0.23 81.65
CA GLY A 74 15.95 -0.76 83.01
C GLY A 74 14.73 -1.61 83.42
N ALA A 75 14.72 -2.92 83.12
CA ALA A 75 13.79 -3.93 83.68
C ALA A 75 14.26 -5.37 83.36
N MET A 76 13.94 -6.34 84.23
CA MET A 76 14.28 -7.78 84.16
C MET A 76 12.98 -8.62 84.04
N PRO A 77 13.02 -9.94 83.78
CA PRO A 77 13.99 -10.75 83.00
C PRO A 77 13.31 -11.67 81.96
N ALA A 78 14.05 -12.14 80.94
CA ALA A 78 13.71 -13.34 80.17
C ALA A 78 15.00 -14.05 79.71
N GLN A 79 14.97 -15.38 79.65
CA GLN A 79 16.16 -16.21 79.43
C GLN A 79 16.69 -16.07 77.99
N SER A 80 17.94 -15.62 77.85
CA SER A 80 18.67 -15.67 76.59
C SER A 80 19.33 -17.03 76.39
N GLU A 81 18.98 -17.75 75.32
CA GLU A 81 19.85 -18.82 74.84
C GLU A 81 21.18 -18.24 74.32
N ILE A 82 22.27 -18.94 74.62
CA ILE A 82 23.63 -18.41 74.53
C ILE A 82 24.21 -18.68 73.15
N SER A 83 24.65 -17.62 72.47
CA SER A 83 25.39 -17.71 71.20
C SER A 83 26.60 -18.62 71.31
N PHE A 84 26.79 -19.48 70.30
CA PHE A 84 27.92 -20.43 70.19
C PHE A 84 29.30 -19.74 70.28
N SER A 85 29.39 -18.45 69.92
CA SER A 85 30.63 -17.66 70.03
C SER A 85 31.14 -17.49 71.47
N THR A 86 30.26 -17.58 72.47
CA THR A 86 30.59 -17.39 73.89
C THR A 86 31.39 -18.57 74.49
N LYS A 87 31.46 -19.71 73.79
CA LYS A 87 32.25 -20.89 74.24
C LYS A 87 33.76 -20.77 74.00
N TYR A 88 34.21 -19.81 73.20
CA TYR A 88 35.61 -19.70 72.75
C TYR A 88 36.27 -18.35 73.06
N SER A 89 35.62 -17.47 73.83
CA SER A 89 36.22 -16.20 74.26
C SER A 89 37.10 -16.38 75.50
N LEU A 90 38.41 -16.51 75.31
CA LEU A 90 39.39 -16.44 76.41
C LEU A 90 39.43 -15.03 77.02
N SER A 91 39.80 -14.96 78.30
CA SER A 91 39.98 -13.67 78.99
C SER A 91 41.11 -12.85 78.36
N PRO A 92 40.99 -11.51 78.22
CA PRO A 92 42.10 -10.66 77.79
C PRO A 92 43.30 -10.64 78.76
N ASP A 93 43.14 -11.18 79.97
CA ASP A 93 44.18 -11.38 80.98
C ASP A 93 44.77 -12.80 80.85
N PRO A 94 45.99 -12.98 80.28
CA PRO A 94 46.58 -14.30 80.08
C PRO A 94 47.00 -14.99 81.38
N ALA A 95 47.02 -14.29 82.53
CA ALA A 95 47.23 -14.93 83.83
C ALA A 95 46.00 -15.73 84.31
N ARG A 96 44.88 -15.68 83.58
CA ARG A 96 43.63 -16.41 83.88
C ARG A 96 43.36 -17.55 82.89
N TRP A 97 44.30 -17.87 82.00
CA TRP A 97 44.17 -19.03 81.12
C TRP A 97 44.60 -20.26 81.91
N ASP A 98 43.66 -21.18 82.13
CA ASP A 98 43.89 -22.35 82.97
C ASP A 98 44.94 -23.27 82.31
N ALA A 99 46.03 -23.54 83.04
CA ALA A 99 47.24 -24.17 82.51
C ALA A 99 47.06 -25.64 82.09
N HIS A 100 45.86 -26.19 82.27
CA HIS A 100 45.50 -27.56 81.88
C HIS A 100 44.77 -27.67 80.52
N MET A 101 44.62 -26.59 79.74
CA MET A 101 44.05 -26.62 78.39
C MET A 101 45.09 -26.52 77.25
N LEU A 102 46.34 -26.95 77.46
CA LEU A 102 47.45 -26.81 76.51
C LEU A 102 48.11 -28.14 76.11
N ASN A 103 47.35 -28.98 75.40
CA ASN A 103 47.88 -30.01 74.50
C ASN A 103 46.75 -30.38 73.52
N GLU A 104 46.78 -29.82 72.31
CA GLU A 104 45.89 -30.25 71.22
C GLU A 104 46.50 -31.49 70.52
N PRO A 105 45.71 -32.42 69.95
CA PRO A 105 46.23 -33.69 69.43
C PRO A 105 47.17 -33.57 68.21
N ASP A 106 47.32 -32.37 67.64
CA ASP A 106 48.24 -32.00 66.56
C ASP A 106 49.44 -31.14 67.01
N ASP A 107 49.60 -30.86 68.31
CA ASP A 107 50.77 -30.13 68.85
C ASP A 107 52.13 -30.78 68.48
N ASP A 108 52.16 -32.11 68.32
CA ASP A 108 53.32 -32.90 67.85
C ASP A 108 53.75 -32.56 66.40
N LEU A 109 52.92 -31.85 65.65
CA LEU A 109 53.20 -31.36 64.29
C LEU A 109 53.80 -29.94 64.29
N HIS A 110 53.62 -29.18 65.38
CA HIS A 110 53.89 -27.75 65.46
C HIS A 110 54.95 -27.35 66.50
N ARG A 111 55.31 -28.25 67.44
CA ARG A 111 56.43 -28.06 68.37
C ARG A 111 57.74 -28.56 67.75
N PRO A 112 58.76 -27.70 67.50
CA PRO A 112 60.06 -28.14 66.99
C PRO A 112 60.80 -28.96 68.06
N ASP A 113 61.22 -30.19 67.72
CA ASP A 113 62.01 -31.06 68.60
C ASP A 113 63.49 -31.04 68.18
N PRO A 114 64.39 -30.40 68.96
CA PRO A 114 65.82 -30.31 68.64
C PRO A 114 66.55 -31.66 68.53
N ARG A 115 65.94 -32.77 68.97
CA ARG A 115 66.51 -34.13 68.83
C ARG A 115 66.01 -34.87 67.58
N ARG A 116 64.79 -34.60 67.12
CA ARG A 116 64.22 -35.10 65.86
C ARG A 116 64.83 -34.38 64.66
N ASP A 117 64.85 -33.05 64.68
CA ASP A 117 65.27 -32.25 63.53
C ASP A 117 66.77 -32.46 63.21
N ARG A 118 67.60 -32.57 64.26
CA ARG A 118 69.03 -32.95 64.17
C ARG A 118 69.29 -34.33 63.55
N LYS A 119 68.27 -35.20 63.45
CA LYS A 119 68.36 -36.52 62.79
C LYS A 119 67.72 -36.55 61.39
N SER A 120 66.90 -35.56 61.05
CA SER A 120 66.18 -35.49 59.78
C SER A 120 66.84 -34.57 58.75
N ASP A 121 67.56 -33.53 59.20
CA ASP A 121 68.12 -32.49 58.31
C ASP A 121 69.55 -32.78 57.83
N SER A 122 70.04 -34.03 57.95
CA SER A 122 71.39 -34.43 57.53
C SER A 122 71.42 -35.35 56.30
N ALA A 123 70.53 -35.15 55.32
CA ALA A 123 70.63 -35.76 53.99
C ALA A 123 69.95 -34.90 52.92
N GLY A 124 70.75 -34.16 52.13
CA GLY A 124 70.26 -33.28 51.07
C GLY A 124 69.66 -34.05 49.89
N THR A 125 68.34 -34.27 49.90
CA THR A 125 67.59 -34.78 48.75
C THR A 125 66.35 -33.92 48.49
N PHE A 126 66.11 -33.55 47.24
CA PHE A 126 64.97 -32.72 46.86
C PHE A 126 63.61 -33.45 46.95
N PHE A 127 63.63 -34.79 47.02
CA PHE A 127 62.46 -35.66 47.05
C PHE A 127 62.11 -36.13 48.48
N THR A 128 61.86 -35.20 49.40
CA THR A 128 61.26 -35.56 50.69
C THR A 128 59.78 -35.91 50.52
N ALA A 129 59.25 -36.87 51.29
CA ALA A 129 57.83 -37.21 51.23
C ALA A 129 56.93 -35.99 51.53
N ARG A 130 57.35 -35.11 52.45
CA ARG A 130 56.69 -33.83 52.75
C ARG A 130 56.74 -32.87 51.55
N GLY A 131 57.86 -32.81 50.84
CA GLY A 131 58.01 -32.04 49.60
C GLY A 131 57.12 -32.56 48.47
N ILE A 132 57.03 -33.88 48.27
CA ILE A 132 56.17 -34.52 47.26
C ILE A 132 54.69 -34.30 47.59
N VAL A 133 54.28 -34.44 48.86
CA VAL A 133 52.90 -34.15 49.30
C VAL A 133 52.58 -32.67 49.13
N ASN A 134 53.50 -31.75 49.45
CA ASN A 134 53.29 -30.31 49.26
C ASN A 134 53.22 -29.93 47.77
N LEU A 135 54.10 -30.46 46.91
CA LEU A 135 54.03 -30.25 45.45
C LEU A 135 52.76 -30.89 44.86
N GLY A 136 52.38 -32.08 45.31
CA GLY A 136 51.13 -32.73 44.91
C GLY A 136 49.90 -31.93 45.33
N CYS A 137 49.90 -31.39 46.55
CA CYS A 137 48.83 -30.50 47.04
C CYS A 137 48.79 -29.19 46.25
N LEU A 138 49.94 -28.56 45.96
CA LEU A 138 50.03 -27.37 45.10
C LEU A 138 49.61 -27.66 43.66
N LEU A 139 49.87 -28.85 43.13
CA LEU A 139 49.47 -29.25 41.78
C LEU A 139 47.97 -29.57 41.73
N ILE A 140 47.40 -30.18 42.77
CA ILE A 140 45.94 -30.36 42.93
C ILE A 140 45.23 -29.02 43.12
N LEU A 141 45.79 -28.09 43.91
CA LEU A 141 45.27 -26.72 44.04
C LEU A 141 45.39 -25.95 42.72
N GLY A 142 46.52 -26.05 42.03
CA GLY A 142 46.73 -25.41 40.73
C GLY A 142 45.77 -25.94 39.66
N LEU A 143 45.62 -27.26 39.57
CA LEU A 143 44.62 -27.90 38.70
C LEU A 143 43.19 -27.55 39.14
N GLY A 144 42.91 -27.47 40.44
CA GLY A 144 41.61 -27.06 40.97
C GLY A 144 41.26 -25.61 40.63
N LEU A 145 42.23 -24.69 40.70
CA LEU A 145 42.08 -23.29 40.30
C LEU A 145 41.96 -23.16 38.77
N ILE A 146 42.74 -23.89 38.00
CA ILE A 146 42.59 -23.96 36.53
C ILE A 146 41.21 -24.55 36.17
N CYS A 147 40.77 -25.58 36.87
CA CYS A 147 39.44 -26.16 36.69
C CYS A 147 38.34 -25.18 37.07
N LEU A 148 38.48 -24.38 38.14
CA LEU A 148 37.45 -23.45 38.59
C LEU A 148 37.40 -22.14 37.78
N PHE A 149 38.55 -21.63 37.33
CA PHE A 149 38.66 -20.31 36.70
C PHE A 149 38.96 -20.32 35.20
N ALA A 150 39.34 -21.46 34.61
CA ALA A 150 39.53 -21.60 33.16
C ALA A 150 38.65 -22.71 32.57
N VAL A 151 38.74 -23.95 33.06
CA VAL A 151 37.98 -25.07 32.48
C VAL A 151 36.49 -24.94 32.78
N TYR A 152 36.07 -24.62 34.01
CA TYR A 152 34.65 -24.50 34.36
C TYR A 152 33.96 -23.36 33.59
N PRO A 153 34.52 -22.15 33.46
CA PRO A 153 33.94 -21.13 32.58
C PRO A 153 33.92 -21.56 31.11
N MET A 154 34.98 -22.19 30.59
CA MET A 154 35.05 -22.61 29.19
C MET A 154 34.09 -23.78 28.88
N VAL A 155 33.98 -24.76 29.78
CA VAL A 155 33.01 -25.86 29.69
C VAL A 155 31.59 -25.36 29.94
N SER A 156 31.37 -24.45 30.89
CA SER A 156 30.07 -23.80 31.11
C SER A 156 29.65 -22.91 29.94
N TYR A 157 30.60 -22.40 29.14
CA TYR A 157 30.34 -21.68 27.90
C TYR A 157 30.03 -22.65 26.75
N LEU A 158 30.79 -23.75 26.62
CA LEU A 158 30.62 -24.76 25.56
C LEU A 158 29.44 -25.74 25.81
N ILE A 159 28.99 -25.90 27.04
CA ILE A 159 27.82 -26.72 27.44
C ILE A 159 26.58 -25.85 27.71
N LYS A 160 26.72 -24.52 27.81
CA LYS A 160 25.56 -23.64 27.71
C LYS A 160 24.96 -23.80 26.31
N GLN A 161 23.83 -24.50 26.22
CA GLN A 161 22.86 -24.15 25.20
C GLN A 161 22.48 -22.69 25.45
N GLU A 162 22.56 -21.86 24.41
CA GLU A 162 22.02 -20.51 24.50
C GLU A 162 20.53 -20.64 24.78
N SER A 163 20.10 -20.10 25.92
CA SER A 163 18.69 -19.96 26.22
C SER A 163 18.14 -18.97 25.21
N THR A 164 17.38 -19.43 24.22
CA THR A 164 16.83 -18.56 23.19
C THR A 164 16.00 -17.47 23.88
N THR A 165 16.22 -16.20 23.51
CA THR A 165 15.56 -15.07 24.15
C THR A 165 14.13 -14.85 23.65
N LEU A 166 13.63 -15.72 22.75
CA LEU A 166 12.27 -15.73 22.18
C LEU A 166 11.76 -14.34 21.73
N GLY A 167 12.66 -13.50 21.20
CA GLY A 167 12.36 -12.13 20.77
C GLY A 167 12.21 -11.08 21.89
N GLY A 168 12.31 -11.45 23.16
CA GLY A 168 11.99 -10.61 24.32
C GLY A 168 13.02 -9.52 24.69
N TYR A 169 13.29 -8.55 23.81
CA TYR A 169 13.96 -7.32 24.21
C TYR A 169 12.94 -6.28 24.76
N ASN A 170 13.04 -6.01 26.06
CA ASN A 170 12.31 -5.02 26.88
C ASN A 170 10.97 -5.43 27.54
N LEU A 171 11.05 -6.31 28.55
CA LEU A 171 10.58 -6.06 29.94
C LEU A 171 10.89 -7.32 30.77
N GLY A 172 12.00 -7.33 31.52
CA GLY A 172 12.38 -8.52 32.33
C GLY A 172 13.83 -9.01 32.20
N GLY A 173 14.78 -8.17 31.76
CA GLY A 173 16.19 -8.57 31.67
C GLY A 173 16.76 -9.05 33.01
N VAL A 174 17.27 -10.29 33.04
CA VAL A 174 17.89 -10.88 34.24
C VAL A 174 19.09 -10.04 34.71
N ASN A 175 19.08 -9.67 35.99
CA ASN A 175 20.20 -8.94 36.58
C ASN A 175 21.41 -9.86 36.80
N ALA A 176 22.56 -9.30 37.21
CA ALA A 176 23.79 -10.05 37.41
C ALA A 176 23.76 -11.12 38.54
N SER A 177 22.65 -11.25 39.29
CA SER A 177 22.42 -12.36 40.23
C SER A 177 21.46 -13.44 39.70
N GLY A 178 21.05 -13.36 38.42
CA GLY A 178 20.13 -14.33 37.81
C GLY A 178 18.67 -14.19 38.24
N GLN A 179 18.32 -13.09 38.92
CA GLN A 179 16.93 -12.79 39.27
C GLN A 179 16.23 -12.22 38.04
N VAL A 180 15.12 -12.86 37.65
CA VAL A 180 14.13 -12.26 36.74
C VAL A 180 13.47 -11.09 37.48
N PRO A 181 13.35 -9.89 36.89
CA PRO A 181 12.61 -8.79 37.49
C PRO A 181 11.15 -9.19 37.75
N ASP A 182 10.59 -8.75 38.87
CA ASP A 182 9.15 -8.85 39.11
C ASP A 182 8.44 -7.85 38.19
N ILE A 183 7.90 -8.36 37.08
CA ILE A 183 7.16 -7.59 36.06
C ILE A 183 5.65 -7.58 36.30
N GLY A 184 5.18 -7.87 37.52
CA GLY A 184 3.75 -7.98 37.80
C GLY A 184 3.11 -9.17 37.08
N ASN A 185 1.81 -9.07 36.75
CA ASN A 185 1.08 -10.20 36.15
C ASN A 185 1.43 -10.47 34.67
N PHE A 186 2.37 -9.74 34.10
CA PHE A 186 2.81 -9.86 32.71
C PHE A 186 3.82 -10.99 32.47
N GLY A 187 3.64 -12.13 33.14
CA GLY A 187 4.31 -13.38 32.77
C GLY A 187 3.66 -13.98 31.53
N LEU A 188 4.33 -14.93 30.85
CA LEU A 188 3.66 -15.70 29.80
C LEU A 188 2.51 -16.55 30.37
N ILE A 189 2.63 -16.97 31.63
CA ILE A 189 1.56 -17.60 32.39
C ILE A 189 1.07 -16.57 33.40
N ASP A 190 -0.21 -16.21 33.32
CA ASP A 190 -0.91 -15.38 34.30
C ASP A 190 -0.83 -16.02 35.71
N ARG A 191 -0.62 -15.20 36.74
CA ARG A 191 -0.49 -15.64 38.14
C ARG A 191 -1.79 -16.18 38.72
N ASP A 192 -2.93 -15.74 38.17
CA ASP A 192 -4.25 -16.17 38.60
C ASP A 192 -4.70 -17.46 37.88
N THR A 193 -3.92 -17.96 36.91
CA THR A 193 -4.19 -19.24 36.24
C THR A 193 -4.18 -20.39 37.26
N PRO A 194 -5.27 -21.17 37.38
CA PRO A 194 -5.35 -22.23 38.38
C PRO A 194 -4.40 -23.40 38.05
N GLU A 195 -3.84 -24.05 39.08
CA GLU A 195 -2.91 -25.18 38.92
C GLU A 195 -3.45 -26.31 38.03
N SER A 196 -4.77 -26.53 38.05
CA SER A 196 -5.46 -27.52 37.21
C SER A 196 -5.44 -27.20 35.71
N ALA A 197 -5.15 -25.95 35.33
CA ALA A 197 -5.05 -25.49 33.95
C ALA A 197 -3.61 -25.43 33.43
N LEU A 198 -2.60 -25.84 34.21
CA LEU A 198 -1.20 -25.91 33.78
C LEU A 198 -0.91 -27.05 32.79
N TYR A 199 -1.81 -28.03 32.70
CA TYR A 199 -1.71 -29.18 31.80
C TYR A 199 -3.03 -29.43 31.07
N HIS A 200 -2.93 -29.96 29.86
CA HIS A 200 -4.04 -30.41 29.04
C HIS A 200 -3.77 -31.82 28.52
N THR A 201 -4.81 -32.58 28.22
CA THR A 201 -4.73 -33.91 27.61
C THR A 201 -5.24 -33.80 26.19
N SER A 202 -4.39 -34.04 25.18
CA SER A 202 -4.76 -33.91 23.77
C SER A 202 -6.06 -34.65 23.44
N LEU A 203 -6.92 -33.93 22.73
CA LEU A 203 -8.24 -34.37 22.31
C LEU A 203 -8.18 -35.41 21.17
N ASN A 204 -7.04 -35.49 20.49
CA ASN A 204 -6.79 -36.45 19.42
C ASN A 204 -6.16 -37.77 19.92
N ASP A 205 -5.07 -37.72 20.68
CA ASP A 205 -4.28 -38.91 21.04
C ASP A 205 -4.10 -39.17 22.56
N GLY A 206 -4.56 -38.26 23.41
CA GLY A 206 -4.45 -38.39 24.87
C GLY A 206 -3.06 -38.08 25.44
N SER A 207 -2.14 -37.49 24.67
CA SER A 207 -0.83 -37.05 25.15
C SER A 207 -0.93 -35.86 26.11
N GLU A 208 0.04 -35.74 27.03
CA GLU A 208 0.09 -34.64 28.01
C GLU A 208 0.77 -33.39 27.40
N TRP A 209 0.05 -32.27 27.44
CA TRP A 209 0.46 -30.98 26.91
C TRP A 209 0.60 -29.99 28.07
N GLU A 210 1.58 -29.09 27.99
CA GLU A 210 1.87 -28.08 29.01
C GLU A 210 1.34 -26.71 28.56
N LEU A 211 0.87 -25.92 29.52
CA LEU A 211 0.45 -24.54 29.28
C LEU A 211 1.67 -23.67 28.95
N VAL A 212 1.63 -22.96 27.82
CA VAL A 212 2.74 -22.11 27.34
C VAL A 212 2.39 -20.62 27.29
N PHE A 213 1.10 -20.28 27.32
CA PHE A 213 0.58 -18.93 27.50
C PHE A 213 -0.79 -18.93 28.18
N SER A 214 -1.07 -17.95 29.04
CA SER A 214 -2.42 -17.66 29.55
C SER A 214 -2.63 -16.18 29.86
N ASP A 215 -3.88 -15.73 29.76
CA ASP A 215 -4.38 -14.47 30.31
C ASP A 215 -5.78 -14.73 30.88
N GLU A 216 -5.96 -14.44 32.17
CA GLU A 216 -7.21 -14.67 32.91
C GLU A 216 -7.99 -13.35 33.12
N PHE A 217 -7.49 -12.22 32.58
CA PHE A 217 -8.17 -10.92 32.55
C PHE A 217 -8.69 -10.38 33.90
N ASN A 218 -8.16 -10.87 35.03
CA ASN A 218 -8.63 -10.56 36.38
C ASN A 218 -8.26 -9.16 36.90
N GLU A 219 -7.25 -8.50 36.32
CA GLU A 219 -6.91 -7.12 36.66
C GLU A 219 -7.89 -6.15 35.98
N ASP A 220 -8.78 -5.53 36.76
CA ASP A 220 -9.80 -4.57 36.29
C ASP A 220 -9.20 -3.32 35.63
N GLY A 221 -9.82 -2.85 34.54
CA GLY A 221 -9.51 -1.56 33.93
C GLY A 221 -8.22 -1.53 33.09
N ARG A 222 -7.69 -2.68 32.68
CA ARG A 222 -6.61 -2.77 31.67
C ARG A 222 -7.07 -2.11 30.38
N THR A 223 -6.24 -1.22 29.86
CA THR A 223 -6.38 -0.60 28.54
C THR A 223 -5.48 -1.31 27.54
N PHE A 224 -5.88 -1.28 26.28
CA PHE A 224 -5.20 -1.98 25.19
C PHE A 224 -4.78 -1.03 24.06
N TYR A 225 -4.48 0.24 24.37
CA TYR A 225 -3.88 1.13 23.37
C TYR A 225 -2.46 0.65 23.00
N PRO A 226 -1.95 1.07 21.82
CA PRO A 226 -0.60 0.68 21.38
C PRO A 226 0.48 1.01 22.42
N GLY A 227 1.02 -0.03 23.05
CA GLY A 227 2.07 0.04 24.07
C GLY A 227 1.61 -0.09 25.54
N ASP A 228 0.31 -0.14 25.82
CA ASP A 228 -0.21 -0.29 27.19
C ASP A 228 0.01 -1.71 27.75
N ASP A 229 -0.22 -2.73 26.91
CA ASP A 229 -0.14 -4.15 27.28
C ASP A 229 1.00 -4.84 26.50
N PRO A 230 1.79 -5.75 27.12
CA PRO A 230 2.90 -6.41 26.44
C PRO A 230 2.46 -7.47 25.42
N TYR A 231 1.32 -8.12 25.60
CA TYR A 231 0.84 -9.23 24.79
C TYR A 231 -0.29 -8.86 23.83
N TRP A 232 -1.07 -7.83 24.17
CA TRP A 232 -2.24 -7.41 23.40
C TRP A 232 -2.13 -5.97 22.87
N GLU A 233 -2.85 -5.69 21.79
CA GLU A 233 -3.10 -4.36 21.23
C GLU A 233 -4.48 -4.33 20.60
N ALA A 234 -5.25 -3.27 20.83
CA ALA A 234 -6.54 -3.05 20.20
C ALA A 234 -6.39 -2.18 18.93
N ALA A 235 -7.14 -2.51 17.89
CA ALA A 235 -7.04 -1.83 16.60
C ALA A 235 -7.79 -0.48 16.57
N ASP A 236 -7.24 0.50 15.83
CA ASP A 236 -7.90 1.77 15.47
C ASP A 236 -8.06 1.90 13.94
N LEU A 237 -8.98 1.13 13.35
CA LEU A 237 -9.17 1.06 11.89
C LEU A 237 -10.61 0.67 11.48
N HIS A 238 -10.96 0.96 10.22
CA HIS A 238 -12.12 0.36 9.56
C HIS A 238 -11.71 -0.95 8.87
N TYR A 239 -12.36 -2.05 9.24
CA TYR A 239 -12.07 -3.38 8.68
C TYR A 239 -12.81 -3.58 7.35
N TRP A 240 -12.29 -2.94 6.31
CA TRP A 240 -12.93 -2.83 5.00
C TRP A 240 -13.02 -4.15 4.23
N GLY A 241 -12.10 -5.10 4.47
CA GLY A 241 -11.99 -6.35 3.69
C GLY A 241 -13.27 -7.21 3.71
N THR A 242 -14.05 -7.10 4.79
CA THR A 242 -15.34 -7.76 4.98
C THR A 242 -16.51 -6.79 4.98
N ASN A 243 -16.36 -5.54 4.51
CA ASN A 243 -17.40 -4.51 4.51
C ASN A 243 -18.03 -4.23 5.90
N ASN A 244 -17.23 -4.21 6.97
CA ASN A 244 -17.74 -3.99 8.32
C ASN A 244 -18.45 -2.62 8.46
N LEU A 245 -19.49 -2.57 9.28
CA LEU A 245 -20.33 -1.39 9.49
C LEU A 245 -19.87 -0.53 10.68
N GLU A 246 -18.92 -1.03 11.46
CA GLU A 246 -18.26 -0.36 12.57
C GLU A 246 -16.81 0.08 12.26
N TRP A 247 -16.36 1.08 13.01
CA TRP A 247 -14.93 1.38 13.16
C TRP A 247 -14.40 0.71 14.44
N TYR A 248 -13.34 -0.11 14.33
CA TYR A 248 -12.67 -0.69 15.49
C TYR A 248 -11.85 0.37 16.22
N SER A 249 -11.98 0.47 17.55
CA SER A 249 -11.34 1.52 18.35
C SER A 249 -10.92 0.99 19.73
N PRO A 250 -9.73 1.36 20.26
CA PRO A 250 -9.21 0.79 21.51
C PRO A 250 -10.08 1.02 22.75
N ASP A 251 -10.82 2.14 22.83
CA ASP A 251 -11.74 2.42 23.95
C ASP A 251 -13.00 1.54 23.99
N MET A 252 -13.19 0.66 23.00
CA MET A 252 -14.25 -0.34 23.00
C MET A 252 -13.80 -1.66 23.65
N ILE A 253 -12.58 -1.73 24.20
CA ILE A 253 -12.03 -2.92 24.84
C ILE A 253 -11.43 -2.54 26.20
N THR A 254 -11.84 -3.27 27.25
CA THR A 254 -11.33 -3.12 28.62
C THR A 254 -11.47 -4.46 29.34
N THR A 255 -10.72 -4.66 30.42
CA THR A 255 -11.08 -5.68 31.42
C THR A 255 -12.01 -5.09 32.48
N GLY A 256 -12.81 -5.94 33.12
CA GLY A 256 -13.65 -5.56 34.25
C GLY A 256 -14.50 -6.71 34.77
N GLU A 257 -14.52 -6.90 36.09
CA GLU A 257 -15.20 -8.00 36.79
C GLU A 257 -14.70 -9.39 36.35
N GLY A 258 -13.37 -9.58 36.32
CA GLY A 258 -12.75 -10.89 36.07
C GLY A 258 -12.83 -11.40 34.63
N LYS A 259 -12.83 -10.49 33.64
CA LYS A 259 -13.02 -10.83 32.22
C LYS A 259 -12.58 -9.70 31.29
N LEU A 260 -12.26 -10.06 30.06
CA LEU A 260 -12.15 -9.14 28.92
C LEU A 260 -13.55 -8.82 28.38
N ASN A 261 -13.80 -7.54 28.13
CA ASN A 261 -15.04 -7.05 27.51
C ASN A 261 -14.72 -6.38 26.17
N ILE A 262 -15.20 -6.98 25.08
CA ILE A 262 -15.12 -6.42 23.72
C ILE A 262 -16.51 -5.88 23.35
N THR A 263 -16.64 -4.56 23.33
CA THR A 263 -17.92 -3.86 23.15
C THR A 263 -18.17 -3.48 21.68
N LEU A 264 -19.44 -3.55 21.26
CA LEU A 264 -19.94 -2.97 20.01
C LEU A 264 -21.14 -2.06 20.31
N ALA A 265 -21.09 -0.83 19.80
CA ALA A 265 -22.08 0.20 20.07
C ALA A 265 -22.56 0.92 18.81
N LYS A 266 -23.84 1.31 18.80
CA LYS A 266 -24.44 2.18 17.78
C LYS A 266 -24.04 3.64 18.00
N GLN A 267 -22.76 3.93 17.73
CA GLN A 267 -22.14 5.24 17.92
C GLN A 267 -21.40 5.66 16.65
N LYS A 268 -21.83 6.79 16.06
CA LYS A 268 -21.16 7.35 14.87
C LYS A 268 -19.71 7.70 15.19
N TRP A 269 -18.77 7.12 14.45
CA TRP A 269 -17.34 7.33 14.65
C TRP A 269 -16.58 7.28 13.32
N ARG A 270 -15.78 8.30 13.03
CA ARG A 270 -14.90 8.41 11.84
C ARG A 270 -15.53 8.07 10.48
N GLY A 271 -16.85 8.27 10.34
CA GLY A 271 -17.60 8.01 9.10
C GLY A 271 -18.46 6.75 9.14
N MET A 272 -18.25 5.86 10.11
CA MET A 272 -19.06 4.67 10.35
C MET A 272 -20.22 4.99 11.31
N ASP A 273 -21.32 4.23 11.21
CA ASP A 273 -22.49 4.37 12.10
C ASP A 273 -22.36 3.61 13.42
N TYR A 274 -21.45 2.65 13.47
CA TYR A 274 -21.15 1.81 14.63
C TYR A 274 -19.68 1.95 15.04
N LYS A 275 -19.38 1.55 16.28
CA LYS A 275 -18.05 1.55 16.86
C LYS A 275 -17.85 0.25 17.63
N GLY A 276 -16.78 -0.50 17.35
CA GLY A 276 -16.56 -1.84 17.89
C GLY A 276 -15.13 -2.07 18.41
N GLY A 277 -14.84 -3.28 18.86
CA GLY A 277 -13.53 -3.69 19.35
C GLY A 277 -12.94 -4.87 18.56
N MET A 278 -11.63 -4.80 18.29
CA MET A 278 -10.78 -5.88 17.79
C MET A 278 -9.47 -5.86 18.58
N LEU A 279 -9.18 -6.95 19.30
CA LEU A 279 -7.96 -7.17 20.07
C LEU A 279 -7.06 -8.15 19.31
N THR A 280 -5.76 -7.91 19.30
CA THR A 280 -4.78 -8.77 18.63
C THR A 280 -3.49 -8.92 19.42
N SER A 281 -2.83 -10.07 19.30
CA SER A 281 -1.46 -10.30 19.80
C SER A 281 -0.38 -10.19 18.72
N TRP A 282 -0.71 -9.59 17.56
CA TRP A 282 0.21 -9.46 16.41
C TRP A 282 1.59 -8.92 16.81
N ASN A 283 2.63 -9.65 16.41
CA ASN A 283 4.03 -9.33 16.68
C ASN A 283 4.38 -9.09 18.17
N LYS A 284 3.54 -9.57 19.10
CA LYS A 284 3.73 -9.54 20.56
C LYS A 284 3.81 -10.95 21.13
N PHE A 285 2.75 -11.73 20.95
CA PHE A 285 2.72 -13.15 21.27
C PHE A 285 2.27 -13.96 20.05
N CYS A 286 3.07 -14.96 19.70
CA CYS A 286 2.79 -15.92 18.64
C CYS A 286 3.13 -17.35 19.09
N PHE A 287 2.54 -18.34 18.43
CA PHE A 287 2.72 -19.78 18.70
C PHE A 287 2.70 -20.58 17.39
N THR A 288 3.38 -21.73 17.36
CA THR A 288 3.35 -22.66 16.22
C THR A 288 3.08 -24.08 16.71
N GLY A 289 1.96 -24.66 16.29
CA GLY A 289 1.36 -25.86 16.90
C GLY A 289 0.81 -25.58 18.31
N GLY A 290 -0.12 -26.41 18.77
CA GLY A 290 -0.71 -26.31 20.10
C GLY A 290 -2.23 -26.23 20.12
N TYR A 291 -2.79 -25.97 21.30
CA TYR A 291 -4.23 -25.83 21.54
C TYR A 291 -4.50 -24.40 21.97
N PHE A 292 -5.02 -23.58 21.05
CA PHE A 292 -5.49 -22.23 21.32
C PHE A 292 -6.95 -22.32 21.73
N VAL A 293 -7.26 -21.91 22.96
CA VAL A 293 -8.57 -22.10 23.57
C VAL A 293 -8.95 -20.93 24.47
N ALA A 294 -10.23 -20.56 24.50
CA ALA A 294 -10.77 -19.54 25.39
C ALA A 294 -12.17 -19.92 25.87
N ASN A 295 -12.57 -19.34 27.01
CA ASN A 295 -13.91 -19.46 27.56
C ASN A 295 -14.68 -18.17 27.27
N VAL A 296 -15.72 -18.25 26.43
CA VAL A 296 -16.36 -17.10 25.78
C VAL A 296 -17.86 -17.10 26.04
N SER A 297 -18.42 -15.92 26.36
CA SER A 297 -19.86 -15.66 26.28
C SER A 297 -20.14 -14.84 25.02
N LEU A 298 -20.95 -15.38 24.12
CA LEU A 298 -21.22 -14.78 22.82
C LEU A 298 -22.10 -13.52 22.96
N PRO A 299 -21.98 -12.54 22.06
CA PRO A 299 -22.72 -11.29 22.13
C PRO A 299 -24.20 -11.45 21.77
N GLY A 300 -25.04 -10.58 22.32
CA GLY A 300 -26.46 -10.53 21.97
C GLY A 300 -27.23 -11.77 22.42
N SER A 301 -28.15 -12.23 21.58
CA SER A 301 -29.03 -13.38 21.84
C SER A 301 -28.93 -14.43 20.74
N SER A 302 -28.99 -15.71 21.10
CA SER A 302 -29.03 -16.86 20.17
C SER A 302 -30.30 -16.93 19.30
N LYS A 303 -31.15 -15.90 19.35
CA LYS A 303 -32.38 -15.72 18.56
C LYS A 303 -32.40 -14.47 17.68
N VAL A 304 -31.32 -13.67 17.68
CA VAL A 304 -31.22 -12.44 16.88
C VAL A 304 -29.97 -12.51 15.99
N TYR A 305 -30.16 -12.34 14.68
CA TYR A 305 -29.11 -12.49 13.68
C TYR A 305 -28.50 -11.15 13.25
N GLY A 306 -27.23 -11.18 12.83
CA GLY A 306 -26.52 -10.02 12.27
C GLY A 306 -25.28 -9.54 13.03
N LEU A 307 -24.98 -10.08 14.21
CA LEU A 307 -23.67 -9.88 14.87
C LEU A 307 -22.65 -10.86 14.30
N TRP A 308 -21.39 -10.43 14.21
CA TRP A 308 -20.24 -11.26 13.83
C TRP A 308 -19.14 -11.14 14.90
N PRO A 309 -19.25 -11.89 16.00
CA PRO A 309 -18.13 -12.21 16.88
C PRO A 309 -17.19 -13.23 16.21
N ALA A 310 -15.88 -13.02 16.36
CA ALA A 310 -14.89 -14.00 15.93
C ALA A 310 -13.71 -14.12 16.91
N MET A 311 -13.18 -15.34 17.00
CA MET A 311 -11.92 -15.69 17.64
C MET A 311 -11.14 -16.54 16.63
N TRP A 312 -9.92 -16.13 16.30
CA TRP A 312 -9.18 -16.70 15.18
C TRP A 312 -7.69 -16.43 15.32
N ALA A 313 -6.88 -17.09 14.49
CA ALA A 313 -5.44 -16.95 14.46
C ALA A 313 -4.93 -16.77 13.03
N LEU A 314 -3.92 -15.92 12.87
CA LEU A 314 -3.34 -15.55 11.58
C LEU A 314 -1.80 -15.59 11.64
N GLY A 315 -1.13 -15.94 10.53
CA GLY A 315 0.34 -15.97 10.48
C GLY A 315 0.99 -14.58 10.53
N ASN A 316 2.03 -14.41 11.37
CA ASN A 316 2.58 -13.09 11.76
C ASN A 316 3.10 -12.22 10.60
N LEU A 317 3.45 -12.82 9.45
CA LEU A 317 3.88 -12.09 8.24
C LEU A 317 2.76 -11.25 7.59
N GLY A 318 1.51 -11.40 8.01
CA GLY A 318 0.39 -10.54 7.64
C GLY A 318 -0.33 -9.99 8.88
N ARG A 319 -0.79 -8.73 8.83
CA ARG A 319 -1.51 -8.06 9.91
C ARG A 319 -2.97 -7.86 9.52
N ALA A 320 -3.89 -8.42 10.28
CA ALA A 320 -5.34 -8.30 10.06
C ALA A 320 -5.77 -6.82 9.97
N GLY A 321 -6.50 -6.46 8.91
CA GLY A 321 -6.90 -5.07 8.62
C GLY A 321 -5.87 -4.23 7.85
N TYR A 322 -4.68 -4.76 7.55
CA TYR A 322 -3.62 -4.05 6.80
C TYR A 322 -3.37 -4.76 5.47
N GLY A 323 -4.17 -4.43 4.46
CA GLY A 323 -4.25 -5.19 3.19
C GLY A 323 -2.91 -5.39 2.49
N ALA A 324 -2.04 -4.38 2.44
CA ALA A 324 -0.71 -4.51 1.84
C ALA A 324 0.13 -5.63 2.47
N SER A 325 0.03 -5.82 3.80
CA SER A 325 0.73 -6.91 4.48
C SER A 325 0.16 -8.30 4.17
N LEU A 326 -1.13 -8.38 3.81
CA LEU A 326 -1.88 -9.59 3.49
C LEU A 326 -1.81 -9.96 1.99
N ASP A 327 -1.55 -8.97 1.13
CA ASP A 327 -1.52 -9.12 -0.32
C ASP A 327 -0.46 -10.14 -0.78
N GLY A 328 -0.94 -11.27 -1.30
CA GLY A 328 -0.13 -12.43 -1.69
C GLY A 328 0.51 -13.22 -0.54
N THR A 329 0.21 -12.93 0.73
CA THR A 329 0.61 -13.76 1.88
C THR A 329 -0.58 -14.50 2.47
N TRP A 330 -1.74 -13.85 2.57
CA TRP A 330 -3.00 -14.48 2.92
C TRP A 330 -3.71 -15.06 1.68
N PRO A 331 -4.46 -16.17 1.77
CA PRO A 331 -4.55 -17.15 2.87
C PRO A 331 -3.58 -18.33 2.63
N TYR A 332 -2.34 -18.07 2.20
CA TYR A 332 -1.46 -19.16 1.78
C TYR A 332 -1.01 -20.02 2.99
N SER A 333 -1.13 -21.34 2.86
CA SER A 333 -0.32 -22.29 3.62
C SER A 333 0.40 -23.14 2.59
N TYR A 334 1.54 -22.65 2.08
CA TYR A 334 2.14 -23.24 0.90
C TYR A 334 3.65 -23.19 0.82
N ASP A 335 4.23 -24.37 0.66
CA ASP A 335 5.67 -24.61 0.62
C ASP A 335 6.07 -25.52 -0.56
N THR A 336 5.52 -25.24 -1.75
CA THR A 336 5.85 -25.94 -3.00
C THR A 336 6.18 -24.93 -4.09
N CYS A 337 7.18 -25.21 -4.93
CA CYS A 337 7.48 -24.38 -6.10
C CYS A 337 6.82 -24.93 -7.37
N ASP A 338 5.60 -24.46 -7.64
CA ASP A 338 4.86 -24.74 -8.88
C ASP A 338 3.88 -23.59 -9.26
N VAL A 339 2.89 -23.91 -10.10
CA VAL A 339 1.87 -22.96 -10.59
C VAL A 339 1.01 -22.34 -9.48
N GLY A 340 0.86 -23.00 -8.33
CA GLY A 340 0.12 -22.47 -7.17
C GLY A 340 0.72 -21.18 -6.59
N THR A 341 2.00 -20.91 -6.89
CA THR A 341 2.70 -19.68 -6.51
C THR A 341 2.45 -18.51 -7.47
N LEU A 342 1.80 -18.73 -8.62
CA LEU A 342 1.57 -17.75 -9.67
C LEU A 342 0.18 -17.08 -9.55
N PRO A 343 -0.02 -15.88 -10.14
CA PRO A 343 -1.32 -15.22 -10.19
C PRO A 343 -2.43 -16.15 -10.71
N ASN A 344 -3.58 -16.13 -10.03
CA ASN A 344 -4.76 -16.94 -10.33
C ASN A 344 -4.49 -18.45 -10.40
N GLN A 345 -3.36 -18.94 -9.87
CA GLN A 345 -2.85 -20.31 -10.08
C GLN A 345 -2.66 -20.66 -11.57
N THR A 346 -2.27 -19.69 -12.40
CA THR A 346 -2.09 -19.87 -13.84
C THR A 346 -0.70 -19.44 -14.35
N ARG A 347 -0.25 -20.13 -15.39
CA ARG A 347 0.90 -19.77 -16.23
C ARG A 347 0.50 -18.70 -17.25
N PRO A 348 1.46 -17.99 -17.87
CA PRO A 348 1.21 -16.93 -18.86
C PRO A 348 0.44 -17.36 -20.12
N ASP A 349 0.38 -18.66 -20.39
CA ASP A 349 -0.37 -19.25 -21.50
C ASP A 349 -1.82 -19.64 -21.13
N GLY A 350 -2.24 -19.37 -19.88
CA GLY A 350 -3.55 -19.72 -19.34
C GLY A 350 -3.65 -21.14 -18.76
N THR A 351 -2.54 -21.87 -18.62
CA THR A 351 -2.56 -23.25 -18.08
C THR A 351 -2.32 -23.29 -16.55
N PRO A 352 -2.89 -24.26 -15.82
CA PRO A 352 -3.88 -25.24 -16.27
C PRO A 352 -5.24 -24.60 -16.53
N ILE A 353 -5.90 -25.02 -17.61
CA ILE A 353 -7.23 -24.50 -18.00
C ILE A 353 -8.27 -24.69 -16.88
N ASN A 354 -8.12 -25.74 -16.08
CA ASN A 354 -8.96 -26.07 -14.94
C ASN A 354 -8.92 -25.03 -13.80
N ALA A 355 -7.93 -24.12 -13.76
CA ALA A 355 -7.93 -22.97 -12.83
C ALA A 355 -8.78 -21.78 -13.34
N THR A 356 -9.30 -21.87 -14.58
CA THR A 356 -10.09 -20.82 -15.24
C THR A 356 -11.57 -21.17 -15.43
N ILE A 357 -11.99 -22.36 -14.95
CA ILE A 357 -13.36 -22.89 -15.10
C ILE A 357 -13.80 -23.60 -13.82
N ASN A 358 -15.12 -23.67 -13.61
CA ASN A 358 -15.79 -24.36 -12.50
C ASN A 358 -15.35 -23.93 -11.09
N GLY A 359 -14.74 -22.75 -10.95
CA GLY A 359 -14.47 -22.09 -9.68
C GLY A 359 -15.68 -21.30 -9.17
N ASP A 360 -15.49 -19.99 -8.95
CA ASP A 360 -16.53 -19.13 -8.38
C ASP A 360 -17.54 -18.65 -9.44
N LYS A 361 -18.77 -19.13 -9.31
CA LYS A 361 -19.91 -18.83 -10.20
C LYS A 361 -20.29 -17.35 -10.25
N TYR A 362 -19.97 -16.58 -9.21
CA TYR A 362 -20.25 -15.14 -9.16
C TYR A 362 -19.16 -14.31 -9.84
N ASN A 363 -17.99 -14.91 -10.10
CA ASN A 363 -16.80 -14.25 -10.64
C ASN A 363 -16.35 -14.84 -12.00
N GLY A 364 -17.30 -15.39 -12.77
CA GLY A 364 -17.07 -15.91 -14.12
C GLY A 364 -16.43 -17.31 -14.15
N ASP A 365 -16.72 -18.15 -13.14
CA ASP A 365 -16.26 -19.53 -12.99
C ASP A 365 -14.73 -19.69 -12.88
N VAL A 366 -13.99 -18.61 -12.64
CA VAL A 366 -12.54 -18.64 -12.37
C VAL A 366 -12.24 -19.15 -10.96
N LEU A 367 -11.10 -19.81 -10.78
CA LEU A 367 -10.75 -20.39 -9.48
C LEU A 367 -10.21 -19.36 -8.50
N SER A 368 -9.31 -18.46 -8.94
CA SER A 368 -8.63 -17.54 -8.03
C SER A 368 -8.37 -16.17 -8.64
N TYR A 369 -8.46 -15.13 -7.81
CA TYR A 369 -7.99 -13.77 -8.06
C TYR A 369 -6.75 -13.42 -7.22
N LEU A 370 -6.18 -14.39 -6.49
CA LEU A 370 -4.97 -14.14 -5.72
C LEU A 370 -3.81 -13.77 -6.65
N PRO A 371 -2.94 -12.81 -6.26
CA PRO A 371 -1.82 -12.36 -7.08
C PRO A 371 -0.70 -13.41 -7.19
N GLY A 372 -0.89 -14.63 -6.67
CA GLY A 372 0.14 -15.62 -6.40
C GLY A 372 0.84 -15.39 -5.07
N GLN A 373 1.50 -16.40 -4.52
CA GLN A 373 2.24 -16.27 -3.25
C GLN A 373 3.41 -15.27 -3.39
N ARG A 374 3.48 -14.28 -2.51
CA ARG A 374 4.48 -13.20 -2.47
C ARG A 374 5.82 -13.68 -1.96
N LEU A 375 5.82 -14.45 -0.88
CA LEU A 375 7.01 -15.02 -0.26
C LEU A 375 7.09 -16.51 -0.61
N SER A 376 7.05 -16.80 -1.91
CA SER A 376 6.92 -18.18 -2.40
C SER A 376 8.21 -18.99 -2.27
N ALA A 377 8.09 -20.31 -2.17
CA ALA A 377 9.23 -21.23 -2.30
C ALA A 377 9.98 -21.03 -3.63
N CYS A 378 9.30 -20.52 -4.66
CA CYS A 378 9.84 -20.17 -5.98
C CYS A 378 10.70 -18.90 -6.05
N THR A 379 10.85 -18.15 -4.96
CA THR A 379 11.59 -16.88 -4.96
C THR A 379 13.04 -17.06 -5.45
N CYS A 380 13.53 -16.13 -6.29
CA CYS A 380 14.91 -16.13 -6.80
C CYS A 380 15.91 -15.72 -5.69
N GLU A 381 17.15 -16.24 -5.75
CA GLU A 381 18.11 -16.16 -4.63
C GLU A 381 18.55 -14.74 -4.22
N ASP A 382 18.41 -13.77 -5.13
CA ASP A 382 18.79 -12.36 -5.02
C ASP A 382 17.62 -11.44 -4.60
N GLN A 383 16.47 -12.00 -4.25
CA GLN A 383 15.25 -11.25 -3.95
C GLN A 383 14.96 -11.18 -2.43
N PRO A 384 14.28 -10.13 -1.95
CA PRO A 384 13.85 -10.03 -0.55
C PRO A 384 12.92 -11.17 -0.15
N HIS A 385 13.28 -11.90 0.90
CA HIS A 385 12.51 -13.03 1.41
C HIS A 385 12.91 -13.26 2.88
N PRO A 386 11.97 -13.49 3.83
CA PRO A 386 12.32 -13.69 5.25
C PRO A 386 13.17 -14.94 5.48
N GLY A 387 12.99 -15.97 4.66
CA GLY A 387 13.70 -17.26 4.78
C GLY A 387 12.90 -18.30 5.55
N PRO A 388 13.54 -19.41 5.98
CA PRO A 388 14.93 -19.77 5.70
C PRO A 388 15.16 -20.23 4.25
N LYS A 389 16.42 -20.39 3.86
CA LYS A 389 16.79 -21.16 2.66
C LYS A 389 16.97 -22.63 3.05
N ARG A 390 16.39 -23.54 2.27
CA ARG A 390 16.58 -24.99 2.45
C ARG A 390 18.05 -25.37 2.30
N LYS A 391 18.50 -26.31 3.13
CA LYS A 391 19.76 -27.04 2.91
C LYS A 391 19.62 -27.92 1.67
N SER A 392 20.74 -28.30 1.04
CA SER A 392 20.74 -29.13 -0.17
C SER A 392 20.14 -30.53 0.01
N SER A 393 19.99 -30.99 1.26
CA SER A 393 19.33 -32.24 1.65
C SER A 393 17.83 -32.12 1.89
N GLU A 394 17.30 -30.89 1.95
CA GLU A 394 15.90 -30.60 2.24
C GLU A 394 15.13 -30.33 0.95
N THR A 395 13.85 -30.69 0.92
CA THR A 395 12.98 -30.58 -0.26
C THR A 395 11.70 -29.80 0.02
N ASP A 396 11.07 -29.29 -1.04
CA ASP A 396 9.73 -28.71 -0.99
C ASP A 396 8.62 -29.77 -0.93
N GLY A 397 7.35 -29.34 -0.87
CA GLY A 397 6.19 -30.22 -0.81
C GLY A 397 6.01 -31.17 -2.01
N LYS A 398 6.77 -31.00 -3.10
CA LYS A 398 6.83 -31.92 -4.26
C LYS A 398 8.17 -32.67 -4.36
N GLY A 399 9.03 -32.60 -3.34
CA GLY A 399 10.31 -33.28 -3.33
C GLY A 399 11.43 -32.55 -4.10
N GLN A 400 11.24 -31.28 -4.50
CA GLN A 400 12.28 -30.50 -5.19
C GLN A 400 13.30 -29.97 -4.18
N SER A 401 14.60 -30.24 -4.39
CA SER A 401 15.66 -29.79 -3.48
C SER A 401 16.01 -28.30 -3.60
N GLY A 402 16.26 -27.65 -2.46
CA GLY A 402 16.77 -26.28 -2.38
C GLY A 402 15.72 -25.16 -2.45
N GLY A 403 16.19 -23.94 -2.74
CA GLY A 403 15.37 -22.72 -2.73
C GLY A 403 14.99 -22.23 -1.32
N PHE A 404 14.09 -21.25 -1.26
CA PHE A 404 13.49 -20.78 -0.01
C PHE A 404 12.34 -21.69 0.44
N VAL A 405 12.11 -21.78 1.75
CA VAL A 405 10.81 -22.19 2.29
C VAL A 405 9.77 -21.15 1.86
N GLY A 406 8.59 -21.58 1.44
CA GLY A 406 7.44 -20.74 1.13
C GLY A 406 6.80 -20.24 2.42
N ARG A 407 6.59 -18.93 2.48
CA ARG A 407 6.16 -18.18 3.65
C ARG A 407 4.90 -17.39 3.35
N ALA A 408 4.09 -17.14 4.37
CA ALA A 408 2.71 -16.69 4.19
C ALA A 408 2.05 -16.16 5.49
N ALA A 409 0.77 -15.83 5.39
CA ALA A 409 -0.13 -15.51 6.49
C ALA A 409 -1.38 -16.42 6.42
N PRO A 410 -1.26 -17.73 6.76
CA PRO A 410 -2.39 -18.65 6.83
C PRO A 410 -3.33 -18.32 8.00
N GLU A 411 -4.57 -18.78 7.92
CA GLU A 411 -5.64 -18.45 8.85
C GLU A 411 -6.35 -19.70 9.39
N ILE A 412 -6.64 -19.70 10.69
CA ILE A 412 -7.45 -20.73 11.36
C ILE A 412 -8.44 -20.04 12.31
N ASP A 413 -9.73 -20.27 12.08
CA ASP A 413 -10.83 -19.68 12.82
C ASP A 413 -11.26 -20.64 13.94
N VAL A 414 -11.17 -20.21 15.19
CA VAL A 414 -11.70 -20.98 16.34
C VAL A 414 -13.22 -20.95 16.32
N LEU A 415 -13.77 -19.76 16.10
CA LEU A 415 -15.18 -19.50 15.92
C LEU A 415 -15.39 -18.24 15.09
N GLU A 416 -16.35 -18.30 14.18
CA GLU A 416 -17.12 -17.16 13.70
C GLU A 416 -18.59 -17.44 14.00
N ALA A 417 -19.16 -16.78 15.01
CA ALA A 417 -20.53 -17.11 15.43
C ALA A 417 -21.56 -16.32 14.62
N GLN A 418 -22.65 -17.00 14.28
CA GLN A 418 -23.81 -16.44 13.59
C GLN A 418 -25.09 -17.05 14.19
N VAL A 419 -26.21 -16.35 14.06
CA VAL A 419 -27.54 -16.94 14.29
C VAL A 419 -28.17 -17.14 12.93
N ASP A 420 -28.58 -18.38 12.61
CA ASP A 420 -29.26 -18.65 11.34
C ASP A 420 -30.63 -17.97 11.32
N ALA A 421 -30.88 -17.16 10.28
CA ALA A 421 -32.09 -16.36 10.17
C ALA A 421 -33.36 -17.19 9.89
N GLY A 422 -33.23 -18.44 9.43
CA GLY A 422 -34.36 -19.34 9.15
C GLY A 422 -34.84 -20.14 10.35
N THR A 423 -33.91 -20.61 11.18
CA THR A 423 -34.15 -21.48 12.35
C THR A 423 -34.08 -20.73 13.68
N LEU A 424 -33.44 -19.56 13.71
CA LEU A 424 -33.08 -18.81 14.92
C LEU A 424 -32.29 -19.70 15.88
N ILE A 425 -31.23 -20.32 15.37
CA ILE A 425 -30.27 -21.14 16.14
C ILE A 425 -28.88 -20.57 15.95
N GLY A 426 -28.21 -20.30 17.07
CA GLY A 426 -26.82 -19.86 17.09
C GLY A 426 -25.86 -21.01 16.74
N HIS A 427 -24.94 -20.76 15.82
CA HIS A 427 -23.92 -21.71 15.38
C HIS A 427 -22.58 -20.99 15.18
N VAL A 428 -21.49 -21.76 15.09
CA VAL A 428 -20.16 -21.24 14.75
C VAL A 428 -19.65 -21.91 13.48
N SER A 429 -19.11 -21.10 12.55
CA SER A 429 -18.15 -21.59 11.57
C SER A 429 -16.81 -21.81 12.26
N GLN A 430 -16.20 -22.96 12.00
CA GLN A 430 -14.90 -23.36 12.52
C GLN A 430 -14.07 -23.80 11.33
N SER A 431 -13.08 -23.01 10.92
CA SER A 431 -12.49 -23.10 9.58
C SER A 431 -10.98 -22.96 9.53
N GLY A 432 -10.40 -23.49 8.45
CA GLY A 432 -9.09 -23.08 7.96
C GLY A 432 -9.23 -22.50 6.57
N GLN A 433 -8.51 -21.40 6.30
CA GLN A 433 -8.45 -20.78 4.98
C GLN A 433 -7.15 -21.14 4.27
N TRP A 434 -7.24 -21.41 2.97
CA TRP A 434 -6.17 -22.04 2.20
C TRP A 434 -5.97 -21.38 0.85
N ALA A 435 -4.71 -21.16 0.49
CA ALA A 435 -4.25 -21.00 -0.87
C ALA A 435 -2.97 -21.83 -1.09
N PRO A 436 -2.73 -22.37 -2.30
CA PRO A 436 -3.61 -22.37 -3.47
C PRO A 436 -4.82 -23.31 -3.33
N PHE A 437 -5.81 -23.18 -4.23
CA PHE A 437 -7.10 -23.85 -4.17
C PHE A 437 -7.14 -25.14 -5.00
N ASN A 438 -7.86 -26.15 -4.52
CA ASN A 438 -8.25 -27.32 -5.32
C ASN A 438 -9.12 -26.93 -6.52
N TYR A 439 -9.14 -27.78 -7.54
CA TYR A 439 -10.12 -27.65 -8.63
C TYR A 439 -11.56 -27.63 -8.07
N ALA A 440 -12.36 -26.64 -8.49
CA ALA A 440 -13.72 -26.40 -8.01
C ALA A 440 -13.87 -26.28 -6.47
N TYR A 441 -12.79 -25.98 -5.75
CA TYR A 441 -12.70 -26.03 -4.28
C TYR A 441 -12.91 -27.45 -3.68
N ASP A 442 -12.94 -28.50 -4.51
CA ASP A 442 -13.09 -29.91 -4.13
C ASP A 442 -11.81 -30.44 -3.46
N TRP A 443 -11.71 -30.27 -2.14
CA TRP A 443 -10.68 -30.92 -1.32
C TRP A 443 -10.98 -32.41 -1.09
N TRP A 444 -9.98 -33.17 -0.64
CA TRP A 444 -10.08 -34.62 -0.47
C TRP A 444 -10.83 -34.99 0.82
N ASN A 445 -12.13 -34.70 0.88
CA ASN A 445 -13.03 -34.93 2.02
C ASN A 445 -13.42 -36.42 2.23
N THR A 446 -12.44 -37.32 2.21
CA THR A 446 -12.65 -38.75 2.51
C THR A 446 -12.74 -38.99 4.02
N THR A 447 -13.35 -40.10 4.44
CA THR A 447 -13.47 -40.51 5.85
C THR A 447 -12.13 -40.69 6.58
N ASP A 448 -11.02 -40.82 5.85
CA ASP A 448 -9.68 -40.91 6.42
C ASP A 448 -9.08 -39.52 6.70
N ASN A 449 -9.52 -38.50 5.95
CA ASN A 449 -8.95 -37.15 5.93
C ASN A 449 -9.69 -36.14 6.82
N TYR A 450 -10.92 -36.43 7.23
CA TYR A 450 -11.66 -35.63 8.22
C TYR A 450 -12.43 -36.52 9.18
N LYS A 451 -12.85 -35.94 10.32
CA LYS A 451 -13.69 -36.63 11.30
C LYS A 451 -14.66 -35.64 11.94
N LEU A 452 -15.95 -35.98 11.93
CA LEU A 452 -16.95 -35.36 12.80
C LEU A 452 -16.98 -36.14 14.12
N PHE A 453 -16.90 -35.44 15.25
CA PHE A 453 -16.94 -36.03 16.59
C PHE A 453 -18.32 -35.82 17.23
N SER A 454 -18.90 -34.64 17.05
CA SER A 454 -20.24 -34.30 17.53
C SER A 454 -21.32 -34.58 16.47
N ASN A 455 -22.52 -34.95 16.93
CA ASN A 455 -23.72 -35.04 16.10
C ASN A 455 -24.40 -33.67 15.88
N HIS A 456 -23.89 -32.61 16.51
CA HIS A 456 -24.30 -31.22 16.33
C HIS A 456 -23.32 -30.42 15.46
N SER A 457 -22.39 -31.12 14.79
CA SER A 457 -21.42 -30.56 13.85
C SER A 457 -21.58 -31.21 12.47
N GLU A 458 -21.58 -30.40 11.43
CA GLU A 458 -21.59 -30.83 10.03
C GLU A 458 -20.55 -30.09 9.19
N LEU A 459 -20.21 -30.61 8.01
CA LEU A 459 -19.35 -29.87 7.08
C LEU A 459 -20.14 -28.70 6.48
N ASN A 460 -19.55 -27.51 6.49
CA ASN A 460 -20.15 -26.32 5.90
C ASN A 460 -20.31 -26.49 4.38
N SER A 461 -21.43 -26.01 3.85
CA SER A 461 -21.66 -25.95 2.40
C SER A 461 -20.86 -24.82 1.71
N TYR A 462 -20.40 -23.82 2.47
CA TYR A 462 -19.48 -22.80 1.99
C TYR A 462 -18.05 -23.36 1.95
N VAL A 463 -17.44 -23.31 0.76
CA VAL A 463 -16.10 -23.85 0.47
C VAL A 463 -15.08 -22.78 0.06
N GLY A 464 -15.44 -21.50 0.18
CA GLY A 464 -14.62 -20.36 -0.23
C GLY A 464 -15.15 -19.59 -1.45
N GLY A 465 -14.24 -18.92 -2.16
CA GLY A 465 -14.47 -18.09 -3.35
C GLY A 465 -13.14 -17.59 -3.92
N VAL A 466 -13.16 -16.64 -4.86
CA VAL A 466 -11.93 -16.24 -5.60
C VAL A 466 -10.72 -15.78 -4.77
N TYR A 467 -10.90 -15.42 -3.50
CA TYR A 467 -9.81 -15.01 -2.61
C TYR A 467 -9.39 -16.07 -1.57
N GLN A 468 -10.18 -17.13 -1.35
CA GLN A 468 -9.83 -18.20 -0.41
C GLN A 468 -10.51 -19.53 -0.76
N GLN A 469 -9.85 -20.67 -0.54
CA GLN A 469 -10.55 -21.93 -0.34
C GLN A 469 -10.72 -22.14 1.16
N SER A 470 -11.93 -22.52 1.60
CA SER A 470 -12.21 -22.81 3.01
C SER A 470 -12.45 -24.31 3.23
N THR A 471 -11.95 -24.82 4.34
CA THR A 471 -12.44 -26.08 4.92
C THR A 471 -13.08 -25.75 6.26
N SER A 472 -14.40 -25.82 6.32
CA SER A 472 -15.21 -25.32 7.44
C SER A 472 -16.16 -26.40 7.96
N GLY A 473 -16.32 -26.47 9.28
CA GLY A 473 -17.39 -27.16 9.96
C GLY A 473 -18.34 -26.16 10.62
N LEU A 474 -19.65 -26.42 10.55
CA LEU A 474 -20.67 -25.69 11.29
C LEU A 474 -21.04 -26.47 12.55
N SER A 475 -20.92 -25.87 13.72
CA SER A 475 -21.27 -26.48 15.00
C SER A 475 -22.37 -25.65 15.70
N ILE A 476 -23.42 -26.31 16.19
CA ILE A 476 -24.45 -25.63 16.99
C ILE A 476 -23.84 -25.19 18.33
N THR A 477 -23.97 -23.91 18.66
CA THR A 477 -23.48 -23.35 19.93
C THR A 477 -24.38 -23.70 21.10
N ASN A 478 -23.86 -23.59 22.32
CA ASN A 478 -24.69 -23.57 23.51
C ASN A 478 -25.58 -22.32 23.50
N GLN A 479 -26.89 -22.52 23.30
CA GLN A 479 -27.85 -21.42 23.06
C GLN A 479 -28.03 -20.48 24.25
N GLU A 480 -27.66 -20.92 25.46
CA GLU A 480 -27.73 -20.15 26.70
C GLU A 480 -26.46 -19.31 26.95
N CYS A 481 -25.33 -19.63 26.29
CA CYS A 481 -24.04 -18.96 26.52
C CYS A 481 -23.84 -17.73 25.64
N TYR A 482 -24.88 -16.90 25.65
CA TYR A 482 -24.96 -15.60 25.01
C TYR A 482 -25.29 -14.54 26.07
N THR A 483 -24.72 -13.35 25.98
CA THR A 483 -24.84 -12.28 27.01
C THR A 483 -26.27 -11.80 27.26
N GLN A 484 -27.18 -11.95 26.29
CA GLN A 484 -28.63 -11.71 26.42
C GLN A 484 -29.46 -13.02 26.31
N GLY A 485 -28.80 -14.17 26.17
CA GLY A 485 -29.44 -15.50 26.02
C GLY A 485 -29.33 -16.40 27.25
N GLY A 486 -28.68 -15.97 28.34
CA GLY A 486 -28.50 -16.74 29.57
C GLY A 486 -27.21 -16.38 30.33
N GLY A 487 -26.22 -15.82 29.62
CA GLY A 487 -25.00 -15.26 30.20
C GLY A 487 -23.97 -16.29 30.67
N CYS A 488 -24.12 -17.58 30.32
CA CYS A 488 -23.06 -18.56 30.55
C CYS A 488 -21.89 -18.38 29.58
N TYR A 489 -20.79 -19.06 29.88
CA TYR A 489 -19.60 -19.15 29.03
C TYR A 489 -19.48 -20.56 28.48
N SER A 490 -18.95 -20.65 27.27
CA SER A 490 -18.71 -21.88 26.52
C SER A 490 -17.27 -21.89 26.02
N VAL A 491 -16.63 -23.06 26.03
CA VAL A 491 -15.21 -23.19 25.66
C VAL A 491 -15.08 -23.50 24.17
N TYR A 492 -14.30 -22.68 23.48
CA TYR A 492 -13.99 -22.81 22.05
C TYR A 492 -12.48 -22.81 21.83
N GLY A 493 -12.00 -23.62 20.89
CA GLY A 493 -10.58 -23.67 20.55
C GLY A 493 -10.28 -24.46 19.28
N PHE A 494 -9.01 -24.47 18.88
CA PHE A 494 -8.47 -25.47 17.96
C PHE A 494 -7.15 -26.07 18.48
N GLU A 495 -7.05 -27.39 18.44
CA GLU A 495 -5.85 -28.19 18.69
C GLU A 495 -5.23 -28.54 17.33
N TYR A 496 -3.97 -28.17 17.11
CA TYR A 496 -3.31 -28.47 15.83
C TYR A 496 -1.85 -28.89 15.97
N ILE A 497 -1.46 -29.78 15.06
CA ILE A 497 -0.07 -30.17 14.81
C ILE A 497 0.28 -29.68 13.40
N PRO A 498 1.36 -28.88 13.24
CA PRO A 498 1.70 -28.26 11.96
C PRO A 498 2.34 -29.23 10.96
N GLY A 499 2.38 -28.85 9.69
CA GLY A 499 3.12 -29.55 8.63
C GLY A 499 2.34 -30.59 7.83
N TYR A 500 3.06 -31.36 7.01
CA TYR A 500 2.49 -32.29 6.01
C TYR A 500 1.89 -33.58 6.57
N ASN A 501 2.12 -33.91 7.84
CA ASN A 501 1.47 -35.01 8.56
C ASN A 501 0.56 -34.50 9.69
N GLY A 502 0.23 -33.21 9.65
CA GLY A 502 -0.51 -32.50 10.69
C GLY A 502 -2.03 -32.71 10.65
N TYR A 503 -2.70 -32.12 11.63
CA TYR A 503 -4.15 -32.01 11.70
C TYR A 503 -4.55 -30.69 12.38
N ILE A 504 -5.80 -30.28 12.20
CA ILE A 504 -6.48 -29.30 13.05
C ILE A 504 -7.77 -29.96 13.55
N LEU A 505 -8.03 -29.89 14.85
CA LEU A 505 -9.22 -30.36 15.56
C LEU A 505 -9.83 -29.16 16.26
N TRP A 506 -11.11 -28.88 16.02
CA TRP A 506 -11.83 -27.79 16.68
C TRP A 506 -12.66 -28.28 17.87
N THR A 507 -12.82 -27.44 18.88
CA THR A 507 -13.74 -27.63 20.00
C THR A 507 -14.88 -26.63 19.99
N ASN A 508 -16.05 -27.09 20.43
CA ASN A 508 -17.26 -26.30 20.61
C ASN A 508 -17.96 -26.79 21.87
N ASP A 509 -18.25 -25.89 22.80
CA ASP A 509 -18.80 -26.20 24.13
C ASP A 509 -17.97 -27.21 24.93
N ASN A 510 -16.65 -27.02 24.93
CA ASN A 510 -15.67 -27.88 25.61
C ASN A 510 -15.60 -29.34 25.09
N GLU A 511 -16.27 -29.67 23.99
CA GLU A 511 -16.22 -30.97 23.33
C GLU A 511 -15.56 -30.89 21.94
N PRO A 512 -14.85 -31.95 21.47
CA PRO A 512 -14.39 -32.04 20.09
C PRO A 512 -15.57 -31.96 19.11
N ALA A 513 -15.48 -31.04 18.16
CA ALA A 513 -16.48 -30.81 17.12
C ALA A 513 -16.14 -31.58 15.84
N TRP A 514 -15.07 -31.18 15.17
CA TRP A 514 -14.59 -31.78 13.94
C TRP A 514 -13.06 -31.66 13.79
N MET A 515 -12.48 -32.42 12.85
CA MET A 515 -11.06 -32.41 12.51
C MET A 515 -10.85 -32.51 11.01
N ILE A 516 -9.82 -31.82 10.49
CA ILE A 516 -9.17 -32.07 9.20
C ILE A 516 -7.73 -32.55 9.40
N LYS A 517 -7.25 -33.46 8.54
CA LYS A 517 -5.84 -33.86 8.43
C LYS A 517 -5.23 -33.28 7.16
N SER A 518 -3.92 -33.05 7.16
CA SER A 518 -3.14 -32.54 6.01
C SER A 518 -3.45 -33.23 4.68
N ALA A 519 -3.71 -34.54 4.69
CA ALA A 519 -4.05 -35.33 3.51
C ALA A 519 -5.35 -34.89 2.80
N GLY A 520 -6.25 -34.18 3.50
CA GLY A 520 -7.40 -33.50 2.88
C GLY A 520 -6.98 -32.43 1.86
N LEU A 521 -5.80 -31.85 2.04
CA LEU A 521 -5.22 -30.79 1.21
C LEU A 521 -3.96 -31.26 0.47
N ALA A 522 -3.88 -32.58 0.21
CA ALA A 522 -2.87 -33.18 -0.65
C ALA A 522 -2.85 -32.56 -2.06
N GLU A 523 -1.85 -32.93 -2.87
CA GLU A 523 -1.69 -32.44 -4.24
C GLU A 523 -2.97 -32.58 -5.08
N ASP A 524 -3.15 -31.64 -6.01
CA ASP A 524 -4.27 -31.66 -6.94
C ASP A 524 -3.76 -31.57 -8.38
N PRO A 525 -3.53 -32.71 -9.06
CA PRO A 525 -3.03 -32.72 -10.42
C PRO A 525 -4.03 -32.12 -11.43
N ARG A 526 -5.31 -31.94 -11.06
CA ARG A 526 -6.31 -31.30 -11.94
C ARG A 526 -5.96 -29.83 -12.18
N VAL A 527 -5.35 -29.16 -11.20
CA VAL A 527 -4.87 -27.76 -11.26
C VAL A 527 -3.36 -27.65 -10.98
N GLU A 528 -2.64 -28.77 -11.12
CA GLU A 528 -1.17 -28.89 -11.07
C GLU A 528 -0.47 -28.39 -9.78
N ILE A 529 -1.20 -28.20 -8.67
CA ILE A 529 -0.65 -27.75 -7.38
C ILE A 529 -0.16 -28.92 -6.51
N GLY A 530 0.93 -28.71 -5.77
CA GLY A 530 1.36 -29.58 -4.67
C GLY A 530 0.49 -29.48 -3.40
N PRO A 531 0.85 -30.24 -2.35
CA PRO A 531 0.10 -30.29 -1.10
C PRO A 531 0.24 -28.99 -0.28
N ARG A 532 -0.78 -28.69 0.53
CA ARG A 532 -0.73 -27.63 1.54
C ARG A 532 -0.45 -28.26 2.91
N PRO A 533 0.60 -27.86 3.64
CA PRO A 533 0.78 -28.29 5.02
C PRO A 533 -0.28 -27.64 5.92
N ILE A 534 -0.59 -28.27 7.05
CA ILE A 534 -1.24 -27.56 8.16
C ILE A 534 -0.30 -26.41 8.60
N PRO A 535 -0.80 -25.19 8.91
CA PRO A 535 0.02 -23.99 9.04
C PRO A 535 1.28 -24.17 9.90
N VAL A 536 2.42 -23.75 9.35
CA VAL A 536 3.76 -23.87 9.95
C VAL A 536 4.33 -22.53 10.43
N GLU A 537 3.64 -21.43 10.14
CA GLU A 537 4.03 -20.08 10.53
C GLU A 537 3.87 -19.85 12.06
N PRO A 538 4.57 -18.87 12.66
CA PRO A 538 4.18 -18.30 13.94
C PRO A 538 2.83 -17.59 13.79
N MET A 539 1.81 -18.11 14.47
CA MET A 539 0.43 -17.61 14.45
C MET A 539 0.19 -16.68 15.65
N TYR A 540 -0.50 -15.57 15.48
CA TYR A 540 -0.96 -14.69 16.57
C TYR A 540 -2.49 -14.76 16.72
N MET A 541 -2.99 -14.41 17.90
CA MET A 541 -4.40 -14.49 18.27
C MET A 541 -5.15 -13.20 17.95
N ILE A 542 -6.42 -13.31 17.57
CA ILE A 542 -7.34 -12.20 17.29
C ILE A 542 -8.71 -12.51 17.93
N PHE A 543 -9.31 -11.47 18.53
CA PHE A 543 -10.68 -11.48 19.03
C PHE A 543 -11.39 -10.21 18.55
N ASN A 544 -12.56 -10.31 17.92
CA ASN A 544 -13.31 -9.14 17.49
C ASN A 544 -14.83 -9.31 17.63
N LEU A 545 -15.52 -8.16 17.68
CA LEU A 545 -16.97 -8.08 17.59
C LEU A 545 -17.37 -6.98 16.60
N GLY A 546 -17.90 -7.40 15.45
CA GLY A 546 -18.33 -6.51 14.37
C GLY A 546 -19.72 -6.84 13.84
N ILE A 547 -20.13 -6.11 12.80
CA ILE A 547 -21.31 -6.38 11.98
C ILE A 547 -20.92 -6.22 10.51
N SER A 548 -21.26 -7.20 9.68
CA SER A 548 -21.06 -7.11 8.24
C SER A 548 -22.14 -7.86 7.46
N PRO A 549 -22.62 -7.31 6.32
CA PRO A 549 -23.54 -8.01 5.43
C PRO A 549 -22.92 -9.20 4.70
N ASN A 550 -21.59 -9.37 4.74
CA ASN A 550 -20.91 -10.54 4.17
C ASN A 550 -21.19 -11.83 4.98
N PHE A 551 -21.57 -11.70 6.26
CA PHE A 551 -21.84 -12.81 7.18
C PHE A 551 -23.34 -13.07 7.41
N GLY A 552 -24.18 -12.58 6.50
CA GLY A 552 -25.62 -12.87 6.47
C GLY A 552 -26.51 -11.64 6.56
N ALA A 553 -27.80 -11.87 6.77
CA ALA A 553 -28.77 -10.82 7.02
C ALA A 553 -28.54 -10.19 8.41
N ILE A 554 -29.14 -9.01 8.65
CA ILE A 554 -29.01 -8.28 9.92
C ILE A 554 -30.40 -7.88 10.42
N ASP A 555 -30.75 -8.30 11.65
CA ASP A 555 -32.03 -7.97 12.29
C ASP A 555 -31.96 -6.63 13.03
N TRP A 556 -32.13 -5.54 12.28
CA TRP A 556 -32.06 -4.18 12.84
C TRP A 556 -33.16 -3.84 13.86
N ASP A 557 -34.27 -4.60 13.88
CA ASP A 557 -35.41 -4.33 14.75
C ASP A 557 -35.23 -4.96 16.14
N HIS A 558 -34.47 -6.07 16.23
CA HIS A 558 -34.23 -6.81 17.47
C HIS A 558 -32.79 -6.73 18.01
N LEU A 559 -31.83 -6.18 17.26
CA LEU A 559 -30.46 -5.97 17.74
C LEU A 559 -30.37 -4.83 18.78
N GLU A 560 -30.06 -5.19 20.02
CA GLU A 560 -29.83 -4.25 21.11
C GLU A 560 -28.37 -3.78 21.18
N PHE A 561 -28.15 -2.48 21.44
CA PHE A 561 -26.83 -1.86 21.57
C PHE A 561 -26.74 -0.99 22.84
N PRO A 562 -25.58 -0.92 23.52
CA PRO A 562 -24.37 -1.68 23.24
C PRO A 562 -24.53 -3.19 23.53
N THR A 563 -23.69 -3.99 22.89
CA THR A 563 -23.58 -5.45 23.09
C THR A 563 -22.11 -5.83 23.23
N TRP A 564 -21.83 -6.99 23.82
CA TRP A 564 -20.49 -7.37 24.27
C TRP A 564 -20.19 -8.83 24.00
N MET A 565 -19.00 -9.12 23.49
CA MET A 565 -18.38 -10.45 23.60
C MET A 565 -17.50 -10.45 24.84
N LEU A 566 -17.69 -11.44 25.71
CA LEU A 566 -16.96 -11.55 26.97
C LEU A 566 -16.02 -12.76 26.91
N VAL A 567 -14.75 -12.57 27.30
CA VAL A 567 -13.78 -13.65 27.41
C VAL A 567 -13.32 -13.73 28.86
N ASP A 568 -13.60 -14.86 29.50
CA ASP A 568 -13.26 -15.17 30.90
C ASP A 568 -11.75 -15.45 31.01
N TRP A 569 -11.22 -16.35 30.17
CA TRP A 569 -9.79 -16.58 30.03
C TRP A 569 -9.43 -17.03 28.61
N VAL A 570 -8.15 -16.88 28.26
CA VAL A 570 -7.53 -17.43 27.05
C VAL A 570 -6.24 -18.17 27.41
N ARG A 571 -6.04 -19.34 26.80
CA ARG A 571 -4.90 -20.23 27.09
C ARG A 571 -4.36 -20.86 25.81
N VAL A 572 -3.04 -21.09 25.79
CA VAL A 572 -2.35 -21.86 24.74
C VAL A 572 -1.54 -22.98 25.38
N TYR A 573 -1.77 -24.21 24.92
CA TYR A 573 -1.04 -25.42 25.34
C TYR A 573 -0.19 -25.97 24.20
N GLN A 574 0.93 -26.63 24.50
CA GLN A 574 1.74 -27.34 23.51
C GLN A 574 2.19 -28.71 24.03
N PRO A 575 2.51 -29.69 23.15
CA PRO A 575 3.03 -30.98 23.58
C PRO A 575 4.26 -30.81 24.49
N LYS A 576 4.26 -31.52 25.62
CA LYS A 576 5.27 -31.34 26.68
C LYS A 576 6.70 -31.50 26.15
N GLY A 577 7.56 -30.52 26.43
CA GLY A 577 8.94 -30.46 25.95
C GLY A 577 9.09 -30.07 24.48
N SER A 578 8.01 -29.68 23.79
CA SER A 578 7.98 -29.22 22.39
C SER A 578 7.54 -27.76 22.27
N ARG A 579 7.81 -26.93 23.30
CA ARG A 579 7.42 -25.52 23.36
C ARG A 579 8.03 -24.71 22.21
N ASN A 580 7.18 -24.07 21.42
CA ASN A 580 7.54 -23.15 20.34
C ASN A 580 6.62 -21.92 20.38
N VAL A 581 7.09 -20.86 21.06
CA VAL A 581 6.38 -19.58 21.22
C VAL A 581 7.30 -18.42 20.86
N GLY A 582 6.73 -17.32 20.38
CA GLY A 582 7.45 -16.15 19.87
C GLY A 582 7.20 -15.94 18.38
N CYS A 583 7.29 -14.69 17.94
CA CYS A 583 6.92 -14.27 16.59
C CYS A 583 8.09 -14.34 15.57
N ASP A 584 9.31 -14.62 16.04
CA ASP A 584 10.53 -14.68 15.22
C ASP A 584 11.37 -15.96 15.52
N PRO A 585 10.81 -17.16 15.31
CA PRO A 585 11.54 -18.42 15.48
C PRO A 585 12.61 -18.60 14.39
N GLU A 586 13.75 -19.23 14.71
CA GLU A 586 14.90 -19.39 13.80
C GLU A 586 14.54 -20.09 12.47
N ASP A 587 13.65 -21.09 12.52
CA ASP A 587 13.19 -21.83 11.34
C ASP A 587 12.07 -21.10 10.55
N TYR A 588 11.42 -20.07 11.13
CA TYR A 588 10.35 -19.29 10.51
C TYR A 588 10.45 -17.78 10.86
N PRO A 589 11.58 -17.11 10.56
CA PRO A 589 11.81 -15.72 10.98
C PRO A 589 10.81 -14.76 10.31
N THR A 590 10.47 -13.67 11.00
CA THR A 590 9.56 -12.62 10.52
C THR A 590 10.03 -11.20 10.84
N ALA A 591 10.80 -11.00 11.92
CA ALA A 591 11.03 -9.67 12.48
C ALA A 591 11.84 -8.75 11.55
N GLU A 592 12.92 -9.23 10.93
CA GLU A 592 13.70 -8.43 9.97
C GLU A 592 12.84 -8.00 8.78
N TYR A 593 11.99 -8.90 8.27
CA TYR A 593 11.11 -8.62 7.14
C TYR A 593 10.02 -7.60 7.48
N ILE A 594 9.33 -7.79 8.62
CA ILE A 594 8.30 -6.86 9.10
C ILE A 594 8.90 -5.48 9.35
N ASN A 595 10.06 -5.39 10.01
CA ASN A 595 10.73 -4.11 10.26
C ASN A 595 11.21 -3.42 8.97
N THR A 596 11.70 -4.17 7.98
CA THR A 596 12.11 -3.64 6.67
C THR A 596 10.94 -2.99 5.93
N TYR A 597 9.73 -3.52 6.10
CA TYR A 597 8.53 -3.09 5.39
C TYR A 597 7.43 -2.53 6.32
N ILE A 598 7.81 -1.95 7.46
CA ILE A 598 6.91 -1.63 8.58
C ILE A 598 5.70 -0.75 8.22
N GLU A 599 5.80 0.06 7.18
CA GLU A 599 4.68 0.90 6.70
C GLU A 599 3.48 0.05 6.23
N ALA A 600 3.69 -1.10 5.57
CA ALA A 600 2.61 -2.03 5.22
C ALA A 600 1.90 -2.65 6.44
N TYR A 601 2.52 -2.62 7.61
CA TYR A 601 2.00 -3.16 8.87
C TYR A 601 1.50 -2.06 9.82
N THR A 602 1.61 -0.79 9.44
CA THR A 602 1.25 0.38 10.29
C THR A 602 0.35 1.41 9.59
N ASN A 603 0.16 1.32 8.27
CA ASN A 603 -0.79 2.15 7.52
C ASN A 603 -1.94 1.29 6.92
N PRO A 604 -3.13 1.27 7.55
CA PRO A 604 -4.26 0.44 7.08
C PRO A 604 -4.90 0.94 5.78
N ASN A 605 -4.53 2.14 5.29
CA ASN A 605 -4.99 2.65 4.00
C ASN A 605 -4.22 2.04 2.80
N LEU A 606 -3.18 1.25 3.05
CA LEU A 606 -2.47 0.50 2.02
C LEU A 606 -3.13 -0.87 1.87
N THR A 607 -3.87 -1.07 0.79
CA THR A 607 -4.68 -2.28 0.58
C THR A 607 -3.97 -3.36 -0.23
N THR A 608 -2.93 -2.97 -0.99
CA THR A 608 -2.11 -3.84 -1.85
C THR A 608 -0.62 -3.63 -1.59
N TRP A 609 0.19 -4.69 -1.71
CA TRP A 609 1.66 -4.64 -1.52
C TRP A 609 2.32 -3.74 -2.56
N ILE A 610 1.68 -3.64 -3.72
CA ILE A 610 2.27 -3.04 -4.90
C ILE A 610 1.54 -1.74 -5.23
N ASP A 611 0.23 -1.71 -5.48
CA ASP A 611 -0.43 -0.50 -6.04
C ASP A 611 -0.51 0.65 -5.03
N ASP A 612 -0.77 0.35 -3.76
CA ASP A 612 -0.83 1.36 -2.70
C ASP A 612 0.54 1.58 -2.04
N TYR A 613 1.26 0.50 -1.71
CA TYR A 613 2.52 0.58 -0.96
C TYR A 613 3.77 0.77 -1.84
N GLY A 614 3.69 0.54 -3.15
CA GLY A 614 4.77 0.81 -4.09
C GLY A 614 5.98 -0.14 -3.98
N GLN A 615 5.82 -1.32 -3.39
CA GLN A 615 6.91 -2.30 -3.29
C GLN A 615 6.84 -3.38 -4.37
N VAL A 616 7.97 -3.72 -4.95
CA VAL A 616 8.06 -4.82 -5.93
C VAL A 616 7.84 -6.18 -5.27
N LYS A 617 7.17 -7.08 -6.00
CA LYS A 617 7.04 -8.48 -5.62
C LYS A 617 8.35 -9.24 -5.92
N PRO A 618 8.83 -10.12 -5.03
CA PRO A 618 10.00 -10.97 -5.30
C PRO A 618 9.86 -11.77 -6.62
N LYS A 619 10.90 -11.78 -7.44
CA LYS A 619 10.90 -12.57 -8.69
C LYS A 619 10.75 -14.07 -8.39
N ASN A 620 9.90 -14.73 -9.17
CA ASN A 620 9.55 -16.15 -9.03
C ASN A 620 10.17 -16.98 -10.19
N ARG A 621 10.87 -18.08 -9.89
CA ARG A 621 11.59 -18.88 -10.89
C ARG A 621 10.71 -19.65 -11.88
N CYS A 622 9.46 -20.00 -11.54
CA CYS A 622 8.50 -20.56 -12.50
C CYS A 622 8.14 -19.60 -13.64
N VAL A 623 8.48 -18.30 -13.48
CA VAL A 623 8.40 -17.32 -14.56
C VAL A 623 9.53 -17.47 -15.57
N LEU A 624 10.73 -17.84 -15.13
CA LEU A 624 11.96 -17.83 -15.94
C LEU A 624 12.12 -19.10 -16.78
N PHE A 625 11.72 -20.26 -16.26
CA PHE A 625 11.84 -21.56 -16.97
C PHE A 625 11.10 -21.59 -18.31
N LEU A 626 9.99 -20.86 -18.45
CA LEU A 626 9.25 -20.76 -19.71
C LEU A 626 10.00 -19.99 -20.81
N SER A 627 10.97 -19.12 -20.46
CA SER A 627 11.79 -18.44 -21.47
C SER A 627 12.88 -19.34 -22.07
N TYR A 628 13.43 -20.28 -21.28
CA TYR A 628 14.43 -21.23 -21.75
C TYR A 628 13.81 -22.39 -22.55
N ALA A 629 12.63 -22.88 -22.14
CA ALA A 629 11.93 -23.94 -22.88
C ALA A 629 11.50 -23.48 -24.30
N SER A 630 11.18 -22.20 -24.50
CA SER A 630 10.87 -21.62 -25.82
C SER A 630 12.09 -21.27 -26.67
N LEU A 631 13.32 -21.41 -26.13
CA LEU A 631 14.58 -21.14 -26.84
C LEU A 631 15.40 -22.42 -27.11
N GLY A 632 14.91 -23.59 -26.68
CA GLY A 632 15.68 -24.84 -26.64
C GLY A 632 15.50 -25.81 -27.81
N THR A 633 14.73 -25.49 -28.86
CA THR A 633 14.35 -26.47 -29.90
C THR A 633 14.59 -26.04 -31.37
N GLU A 634 15.11 -24.85 -31.66
CA GLU A 634 15.31 -24.38 -33.05
C GLU A 634 16.72 -23.83 -33.40
N VAL A 635 17.75 -24.00 -32.56
CA VAL A 635 19.08 -23.39 -32.80
C VAL A 635 20.24 -24.38 -33.02
N ASP A 636 20.14 -25.64 -32.60
CA ASP A 636 21.28 -26.60 -32.60
C ASP A 636 21.32 -27.63 -33.75
N MET A 637 20.62 -27.42 -34.87
CA MET A 637 20.70 -28.28 -36.07
C MET A 637 20.85 -27.54 -37.42
N ALA A 638 21.36 -26.30 -37.43
CA ALA A 638 21.43 -25.49 -38.67
C ALA A 638 22.77 -24.77 -38.93
N VAL A 639 23.89 -25.24 -38.35
CA VAL A 639 25.21 -24.58 -38.52
C VAL A 639 26.28 -25.49 -39.19
N SER A 640 25.98 -26.77 -39.47
CA SER A 640 26.96 -27.69 -40.09
C SER A 640 26.86 -27.85 -41.62
N ASP A 641 25.71 -27.60 -42.25
CA ASP A 641 25.47 -27.98 -43.66
C ASP A 641 25.44 -26.80 -44.66
N PHE A 642 25.56 -25.55 -44.22
CA PHE A 642 25.53 -24.38 -45.12
C PHE A 642 26.92 -23.96 -45.66
N MET A 643 27.90 -24.87 -45.62
CA MET A 643 29.26 -24.68 -46.14
C MET A 643 29.65 -25.75 -47.17
N ALA A 644 28.67 -26.28 -47.92
CA ALA A 644 28.93 -27.12 -49.09
C ALA A 644 27.94 -26.87 -50.23
N ASN A 645 28.49 -26.75 -51.45
CA ASN A 645 27.83 -26.85 -52.75
C ASN A 645 26.83 -25.75 -53.14
N SER A 646 27.39 -24.71 -53.77
CA SER A 646 26.79 -24.08 -54.95
C SER A 646 26.35 -25.11 -56.01
N ALA A 647 25.13 -24.99 -56.55
CA ALA A 647 24.87 -24.75 -57.99
C ALA A 647 23.41 -25.05 -58.44
N HIS A 648 23.00 -24.32 -59.49
CA HIS A 648 21.98 -24.67 -60.49
C HIS A 648 20.45 -24.63 -60.18
N SER A 649 19.83 -23.63 -60.84
CA SER A 649 18.61 -23.68 -61.67
C SER A 649 17.21 -23.98 -61.09
N ILE A 650 16.31 -23.01 -61.31
CA ILE A 650 14.84 -23.12 -61.29
C ILE A 650 14.34 -23.68 -62.64
N PRO A 651 13.37 -24.62 -62.65
CA PRO A 651 12.13 -24.43 -63.45
C PRO A 651 10.87 -25.03 -62.74
N TYR A 652 9.82 -24.25 -62.46
CA TYR A 652 8.57 -24.05 -63.25
C TYR A 652 7.36 -24.98 -62.92
N LEU A 653 6.14 -24.38 -62.92
CA LEU A 653 4.81 -24.96 -63.26
C LEU A 653 4.21 -26.05 -62.31
N ASN A 654 2.88 -26.21 -62.13
CA ASN A 654 1.71 -25.32 -62.29
C ASN A 654 0.46 -25.93 -61.58
N THR A 655 -0.59 -25.14 -61.36
CA THR A 655 -2.04 -25.51 -61.28
C THR A 655 -2.49 -26.92 -60.87
N ASP A 656 -3.34 -27.03 -59.82
CA ASP A 656 -4.80 -27.11 -60.02
C ASP A 656 -5.57 -26.92 -58.71
N GLY A 657 -6.86 -26.54 -58.79
CA GLY A 657 -7.69 -26.20 -57.63
C GLY A 657 -8.95 -27.06 -57.46
N SER A 658 -9.51 -27.07 -56.25
CA SER A 658 -10.95 -27.26 -56.02
C SER A 658 -11.33 -26.89 -54.58
N VAL A 659 -12.52 -26.32 -54.43
CA VAL A 659 -13.17 -25.99 -53.15
C VAL A 659 -14.41 -26.89 -53.01
N PRO A 660 -14.72 -27.36 -51.80
CA PRO A 660 -16.11 -27.47 -51.39
C PRO A 660 -16.41 -26.57 -50.20
N LEU A 661 -17.46 -25.77 -50.32
CA LEU A 661 -18.13 -25.11 -49.20
C LEU A 661 -18.91 -26.15 -48.40
N VAL A 662 -18.87 -26.08 -47.07
CA VAL A 662 -19.94 -26.59 -46.20
C VAL A 662 -20.38 -25.46 -45.28
N ASP A 663 -21.70 -25.35 -45.19
CA ASP A 663 -22.49 -24.31 -44.55
C ASP A 663 -22.31 -24.29 -43.02
N ASN A 664 -22.34 -23.10 -42.42
CA ASN A 664 -22.34 -22.91 -40.97
C ASN A 664 -23.31 -21.77 -40.62
N SER A 665 -24.59 -22.07 -40.70
CA SER A 665 -25.70 -21.17 -40.40
C SER A 665 -26.42 -21.57 -39.10
N ALA A 666 -25.88 -21.13 -37.96
CA ALA A 666 -26.59 -21.11 -36.68
C ALA A 666 -26.01 -20.04 -35.74
N ILE A 667 -26.88 -19.50 -34.87
CA ILE A 667 -26.59 -18.53 -33.80
C ILE A 667 -26.24 -17.11 -34.29
N TRP A 668 -27.27 -16.31 -34.59
CA TRP A 668 -27.40 -14.90 -34.18
C TRP A 668 -28.85 -14.43 -34.39
N GLU A 669 -29.71 -14.63 -33.39
CA GLU A 669 -30.97 -13.89 -33.23
C GLU A 669 -31.37 -13.84 -31.75
N TYR A 670 -31.38 -12.64 -31.15
CA TYR A 670 -32.59 -12.04 -30.59
C TYR A 670 -32.38 -10.57 -30.17
N ALA A 671 -33.45 -9.77 -30.28
CA ALA A 671 -33.59 -8.34 -29.89
C ALA A 671 -32.63 -7.35 -30.61
N TYR A 672 -33.06 -6.61 -31.64
CA TYR A 672 -34.13 -5.61 -31.58
C TYR A 672 -34.88 -5.45 -32.92
N LEU A 673 -36.21 -5.30 -32.86
CA LEU A 673 -37.09 -5.22 -34.03
C LEU A 673 -37.54 -3.78 -34.37
N ASN A 674 -37.71 -3.55 -35.67
CA ASN A 674 -38.50 -2.49 -36.33
C ASN A 674 -38.05 -1.03 -36.27
N SER A 675 -37.49 -0.56 -37.40
CA SER A 675 -38.28 0.29 -38.31
C SER A 675 -37.70 0.41 -39.75
N GLY A 676 -38.35 -0.27 -40.71
CA GLY A 676 -38.72 0.24 -42.05
C GLY A 676 -37.68 0.81 -43.05
N LEU A 677 -37.27 -0.03 -44.00
CA LEU A 677 -37.31 0.19 -45.47
C LEU A 677 -36.76 1.51 -46.08
N ASN A 678 -35.60 1.44 -46.77
CA ASN A 678 -35.51 1.39 -48.26
C ASN A 678 -34.04 1.53 -48.79
N HIS A 679 -33.72 0.77 -49.84
CA HIS A 679 -32.51 0.87 -50.69
C HIS A 679 -32.83 1.59 -52.03
N PRO A 680 -31.86 1.90 -52.92
CA PRO A 680 -30.50 2.45 -52.76
C PRO A 680 -30.34 3.72 -53.68
N PRO A 681 -29.11 4.23 -54.01
CA PRO A 681 -28.29 3.58 -55.06
C PRO A 681 -26.77 3.56 -54.77
N ILE A 682 -26.08 2.74 -55.58
CA ILE A 682 -24.63 2.51 -55.57
C ILE A 682 -23.88 3.69 -56.20
N PHE A 683 -22.73 4.04 -55.64
CA PHE A 683 -21.65 4.71 -56.37
C PHE A 683 -20.31 4.02 -56.04
N GLU A 684 -19.62 3.55 -57.07
CA GLU A 684 -18.25 3.06 -56.97
C GLU A 684 -17.28 4.26 -56.96
N SER A 685 -16.35 4.32 -56.01
CA SER A 685 -15.04 4.94 -56.25
C SER A 685 -13.97 4.39 -55.30
N SER A 686 -13.13 3.55 -55.88
CA SER A 686 -11.73 3.26 -55.54
C SER A 686 -11.09 4.00 -54.34
N SER A 687 -10.93 3.27 -53.23
CA SER A 687 -9.66 3.24 -52.50
C SER A 687 -9.52 1.87 -51.84
N SER A 688 -8.54 1.07 -52.27
CA SER A 688 -8.29 -0.26 -51.70
C SER A 688 -7.65 -0.15 -50.32
N TRP A 689 -8.49 -0.09 -49.28
CA TRP A 689 -8.06 -0.09 -47.88
C TRP A 689 -7.42 -1.43 -47.49
N PRO A 690 -6.38 -1.44 -46.63
CA PRO A 690 -5.99 -2.65 -45.92
C PRO A 690 -7.14 -3.08 -45.00
N SER A 691 -7.71 -4.27 -45.22
CA SER A 691 -8.89 -4.81 -44.54
C SER A 691 -8.72 -5.13 -43.04
N GLY A 692 -7.65 -4.64 -42.42
CA GLY A 692 -7.28 -4.86 -41.01
C GLY A 692 -7.40 -3.64 -40.07
N LEU A 693 -7.62 -2.43 -40.58
CA LEU A 693 -7.53 -1.21 -39.75
C LEU A 693 -8.75 -0.98 -38.85
N SER A 694 -9.98 -1.12 -39.38
CA SER A 694 -11.21 -1.04 -38.55
C SER A 694 -11.30 -2.21 -37.58
N THR A 695 -10.94 -3.42 -38.01
CA THR A 695 -10.89 -4.62 -37.16
C THR A 695 -9.86 -4.52 -36.04
N LYS A 696 -8.72 -3.84 -36.22
CA LYS A 696 -7.76 -3.58 -35.11
C LYS A 696 -8.31 -2.68 -33.99
N PHE A 697 -9.32 -1.84 -34.27
CA PHE A 697 -9.98 -1.02 -33.24
C PHE A 697 -11.29 -1.63 -32.71
N CYS A 698 -11.96 -2.50 -33.50
CA CYS A 698 -13.32 -2.97 -33.21
C CYS A 698 -13.47 -4.51 -33.02
N THR A 699 -12.42 -5.30 -33.23
CA THR A 699 -12.41 -6.76 -32.95
C THR A 699 -11.16 -7.16 -32.18
N ALA A 700 -11.29 -7.99 -31.15
CA ALA A 700 -10.16 -8.52 -30.39
C ALA A 700 -9.31 -9.47 -31.26
N PRO A 701 -8.04 -9.16 -31.60
CA PRO A 701 -7.21 -10.05 -32.39
C PRO A 701 -6.46 -11.03 -31.49
N SER A 702 -6.43 -12.30 -31.89
CA SER A 702 -5.64 -13.34 -31.23
C SER A 702 -4.14 -13.14 -31.46
N SER A 703 -3.45 -12.44 -30.54
CA SER A 703 -1.99 -12.44 -30.46
C SER A 703 -1.54 -12.45 -28.99
N ARG A 704 -0.72 -13.43 -28.62
CA ARG A 704 -0.24 -13.61 -27.24
C ARG A 704 0.64 -12.42 -26.82
N ILE A 705 0.21 -11.70 -25.79
CA ILE A 705 1.04 -10.72 -25.08
C ILE A 705 2.16 -11.48 -24.35
N THR A 706 3.41 -11.07 -24.54
CA THR A 706 4.53 -11.72 -23.82
C THR A 706 4.61 -11.24 -22.38
N LYS A 707 5.10 -12.09 -21.47
CA LYS A 707 5.16 -11.77 -20.03
C LYS A 707 6.01 -10.52 -19.72
N GLY A 708 7.06 -10.26 -20.52
CA GLY A 708 7.91 -9.06 -20.40
C GLY A 708 7.34 -7.79 -21.05
N GLN A 709 6.24 -7.91 -21.82
CA GLN A 709 5.36 -6.79 -22.13
C GLN A 709 4.37 -6.60 -20.98
N ALA A 710 3.65 -7.65 -20.56
CA ALA A 710 2.68 -7.59 -19.45
C ALA A 710 3.25 -6.97 -18.16
N VAL A 711 4.51 -7.29 -17.80
CA VAL A 711 5.20 -6.65 -16.66
C VAL A 711 5.41 -5.14 -16.90
N ARG A 712 5.93 -4.71 -18.05
CA ARG A 712 6.11 -3.27 -18.37
C ARG A 712 4.80 -2.49 -18.54
N MET A 713 3.75 -3.20 -18.90
CA MET A 713 2.39 -2.68 -19.04
C MET A 713 1.74 -2.45 -17.68
N TRP A 714 1.94 -3.40 -16.79
CA TRP A 714 1.51 -3.33 -15.40
C TRP A 714 2.34 -2.27 -14.67
N GLU A 715 3.68 -2.32 -14.67
CA GLU A 715 4.58 -1.24 -14.15
C GLU A 715 4.13 0.19 -14.59
N TYR A 716 3.71 0.39 -15.84
CA TYR A 716 3.17 1.68 -16.32
C TYR A 716 1.76 2.02 -15.78
N ALA A 717 0.88 1.05 -15.61
CA ALA A 717 -0.44 1.27 -14.99
C ALA A 717 -0.33 1.45 -13.47
N HIS A 718 0.74 0.91 -12.90
CA HIS A 718 0.96 0.66 -11.48
C HIS A 718 1.59 1.84 -10.76
N ASP A 719 2.77 2.27 -11.21
CA ASP A 719 3.48 3.42 -10.63
C ASP A 719 2.74 4.77 -10.87
N LEU A 720 1.68 4.74 -11.70
CA LEU A 720 1.41 5.82 -12.64
C LEU A 720 -0.07 5.95 -13.13
N GLY A 721 -0.92 4.91 -13.08
CA GLY A 721 -2.30 4.94 -13.63
C GLY A 721 -3.33 5.77 -12.84
N PRO A 722 -4.56 5.97 -13.39
CA PRO A 722 -5.52 6.94 -12.85
C PRO A 722 -6.25 6.55 -11.57
N ARG A 723 -6.31 7.51 -10.64
CA ARG A 723 -7.47 7.68 -9.73
C ARG A 723 -8.74 8.13 -10.48
N ILE A 724 -8.59 8.78 -11.64
CA ILE A 724 -9.68 9.35 -12.44
C ILE A 724 -10.30 8.29 -13.36
N ILE A 725 -11.50 7.83 -13.02
CA ILE A 725 -12.24 6.83 -13.82
C ILE A 725 -12.66 7.45 -15.16
N TRP A 726 -12.44 6.74 -16.27
CA TRP A 726 -13.12 7.05 -17.54
C TRP A 726 -14.48 6.36 -17.53
N PRO A 727 -15.58 7.01 -17.92
CA PRO A 727 -16.90 6.39 -17.83
C PRO A 727 -16.99 5.21 -18.82
N PRO A 728 -17.35 4.00 -18.36
CA PRO A 728 -17.79 2.92 -19.24
C PRO A 728 -18.91 3.37 -20.19
N LYS A 729 -19.06 2.67 -21.32
CA LYS A 729 -20.03 3.02 -22.37
C LYS A 729 -21.49 3.10 -21.86
N ASP A 730 -21.77 2.37 -20.77
CA ASP A 730 -23.09 2.21 -20.16
C ASP A 730 -23.13 2.75 -18.70
N CYS A 731 -22.25 3.70 -18.36
CA CYS A 731 -22.10 4.23 -17.00
C CYS A 731 -23.31 5.07 -16.53
N THR A 732 -23.93 4.66 -15.43
CA THR A 732 -25.12 5.29 -14.83
C THR A 732 -24.84 6.52 -13.96
N ASN A 733 -23.60 6.74 -13.53
CA ASN A 733 -23.18 7.87 -12.68
C ASN A 733 -22.20 8.82 -13.42
N CYS A 734 -22.42 9.09 -14.71
CA CYS A 734 -21.54 9.97 -15.50
C CYS A 734 -21.49 11.43 -15.03
N ASP A 735 -22.48 11.87 -14.25
CA ASP A 735 -22.73 13.28 -13.90
C ASP A 735 -21.56 13.95 -13.15
N GLU A 736 -20.68 13.19 -12.49
CA GLU A 736 -19.48 13.73 -11.82
C GLU A 736 -18.35 14.09 -12.82
N LEU A 737 -18.29 13.40 -13.97
CA LEU A 737 -17.27 13.58 -15.01
C LEU A 737 -17.75 14.48 -16.16
N ASP A 738 -19.07 14.63 -16.30
CA ASP A 738 -19.74 15.52 -17.23
C ASP A 738 -20.84 16.36 -16.52
N PRO A 739 -20.47 17.22 -15.56
CA PRO A 739 -21.41 17.97 -14.69
C PRO A 739 -22.28 19.00 -15.43
N GLU A 740 -22.09 19.17 -16.74
CA GLU A 740 -22.89 20.05 -17.60
C GLU A 740 -23.58 19.29 -18.76
N GLY A 741 -23.52 17.94 -18.77
CA GLY A 741 -24.24 17.09 -19.73
C GLY A 741 -23.80 17.25 -21.18
N VAL A 742 -22.53 17.58 -21.41
CA VAL A 742 -21.94 17.93 -22.70
C VAL A 742 -21.85 16.72 -23.64
N ALA A 743 -21.33 15.59 -23.18
CA ALA A 743 -21.13 14.40 -24.01
C ALA A 743 -22.45 13.83 -24.59
N PRO A 744 -23.58 13.77 -23.85
CA PRO A 744 -24.90 13.52 -24.45
C PRO A 744 -25.27 14.45 -25.61
N VAL A 745 -25.07 15.77 -25.48
CA VAL A 745 -25.44 16.75 -26.51
C VAL A 745 -24.57 16.58 -27.76
N PHE A 746 -23.26 16.36 -27.59
CA PHE A 746 -22.37 15.99 -28.69
C PHE A 746 -22.83 14.73 -29.43
N ARG A 747 -23.19 13.67 -28.68
CA ARG A 747 -23.67 12.41 -29.27
C ARG A 747 -24.95 12.62 -30.08
N GLN A 748 -25.88 13.42 -29.59
CA GLN A 748 -27.10 13.78 -30.30
C GLN A 748 -26.83 14.55 -31.60
N SER A 749 -25.90 15.51 -31.59
CA SER A 749 -25.48 16.28 -32.79
C SER A 749 -24.91 15.37 -33.89
N ILE A 750 -24.10 14.35 -33.55
CA ILE A 750 -23.62 13.37 -34.53
C ILE A 750 -24.74 12.47 -35.06
N MET A 751 -25.68 12.03 -34.20
CA MET A 751 -26.85 11.25 -34.64
C MET A 751 -27.79 12.05 -35.56
N ALA A 752 -27.73 13.38 -35.55
CA ALA A 752 -28.38 14.23 -36.56
C ALA A 752 -27.58 14.26 -37.86
N MET A 753 -26.25 14.34 -37.80
CA MET A 753 -25.37 14.36 -38.98
C MET A 753 -25.40 13.04 -39.78
N THR A 754 -25.41 11.88 -39.11
CA THR A 754 -25.48 10.56 -39.78
C THR A 754 -26.78 10.35 -40.59
N ARG A 755 -27.83 11.12 -40.32
CA ARG A 755 -29.08 11.11 -41.09
C ARG A 755 -29.01 11.93 -42.38
N ILE A 756 -28.00 12.79 -42.51
CA ILE A 756 -27.84 13.77 -43.60
C ILE A 756 -26.71 13.36 -44.54
N SER A 757 -25.66 12.72 -44.02
CA SER A 757 -24.51 12.24 -44.80
C SER A 757 -24.04 10.87 -44.29
N PRO A 758 -23.67 9.93 -45.17
CA PRO A 758 -23.05 8.67 -44.75
C PRO A 758 -21.69 8.96 -44.08
N ILE A 759 -21.55 8.54 -42.84
CA ILE A 759 -20.34 8.70 -42.03
C ILE A 759 -19.55 7.39 -42.02
N GLU A 760 -18.24 7.45 -42.25
CA GLU A 760 -17.35 6.29 -42.14
C GLU A 760 -17.43 5.65 -40.75
N PRO A 761 -17.50 4.30 -40.62
CA PRO A 761 -17.59 3.63 -39.31
C PRO A 761 -16.48 4.05 -38.34
N MET A 762 -15.24 4.17 -38.83
CA MET A 762 -14.08 4.59 -38.03
C MET A 762 -14.23 6.01 -37.44
N PHE A 763 -15.01 6.90 -38.07
CA PHE A 763 -15.30 8.21 -37.49
C PHE A 763 -16.27 8.10 -36.31
N GLN A 764 -17.17 7.11 -36.27
CA GLN A 764 -18.06 6.91 -35.13
C GLN A 764 -17.29 6.49 -33.87
N ASP A 765 -16.30 5.61 -34.03
CA ASP A 765 -15.41 5.16 -32.95
C ASP A 765 -14.54 6.31 -32.42
N VAL A 766 -13.92 7.06 -33.33
CA VAL A 766 -13.13 8.27 -33.00
C VAL A 766 -14.02 9.31 -32.33
N PHE A 767 -15.23 9.54 -32.84
CA PHE A 767 -16.15 10.52 -32.26
C PHE A 767 -16.57 10.15 -30.83
N TYR A 768 -16.84 8.88 -30.52
CA TYR A 768 -17.16 8.49 -29.14
C TYR A 768 -16.06 8.92 -28.17
N PHE A 769 -14.79 8.67 -28.53
CA PHE A 769 -13.64 9.17 -27.79
C PHE A 769 -13.65 10.71 -27.67
N TYR A 770 -13.71 11.44 -28.79
CA TYR A 770 -13.68 12.91 -28.76
C TYR A 770 -14.86 13.50 -27.96
N SER A 771 -16.06 12.90 -28.00
CA SER A 771 -17.23 13.40 -27.25
C SER A 771 -17.00 13.45 -25.73
N THR A 772 -16.16 12.56 -25.19
CA THR A 772 -15.78 12.53 -23.77
C THR A 772 -14.46 13.27 -23.53
N PHE A 773 -13.48 13.18 -24.44
CA PHE A 773 -12.22 13.91 -24.33
C PHE A 773 -12.42 15.43 -24.33
N LEU A 774 -13.37 15.93 -25.13
CA LEU A 774 -13.66 17.35 -25.22
C LEU A 774 -14.24 17.94 -23.93
N THR A 775 -14.85 17.14 -23.03
CA THR A 775 -15.22 17.62 -21.68
C THR A 775 -13.98 18.00 -20.86
N ARG A 776 -12.81 17.45 -21.23
CA ARG A 776 -11.48 17.71 -20.67
C ARG A 776 -10.59 18.57 -21.58
N LEU A 777 -11.15 19.20 -22.60
CA LEU A 777 -10.48 20.19 -23.47
C LEU A 777 -11.12 21.57 -23.36
N PHE A 778 -12.45 21.61 -23.28
CA PHE A 778 -13.22 22.85 -23.09
C PHE A 778 -13.45 23.14 -21.62
N TYR A 779 -13.10 24.35 -21.24
CA TYR A 779 -13.31 24.88 -19.90
C TYR A 779 -14.60 25.72 -19.80
N ASP A 780 -15.12 26.20 -20.94
CA ASP A 780 -16.48 26.72 -21.11
C ASP A 780 -17.20 25.88 -22.18
N TYR A 781 -18.39 25.38 -21.87
CA TYR A 781 -19.19 24.50 -22.75
C TYR A 781 -20.29 25.22 -23.52
N THR A 782 -20.32 26.56 -23.50
CA THR A 782 -21.31 27.36 -24.24
C THR A 782 -21.10 27.40 -25.76
N VAL A 783 -20.02 26.78 -26.28
CA VAL A 783 -19.85 26.53 -27.71
C VAL A 783 -21.00 25.62 -28.22
N PRO A 784 -21.68 25.94 -29.33
CA PRO A 784 -22.66 25.03 -29.90
C PRO A 784 -22.03 23.68 -30.26
N SER A 785 -22.59 22.57 -29.76
CA SER A 785 -22.13 21.21 -30.05
C SER A 785 -22.00 20.95 -31.56
N ASP A 786 -22.96 21.44 -32.34
CA ASP A 786 -22.97 21.36 -33.81
C ASP A 786 -21.75 22.02 -34.47
N THR A 787 -21.15 23.06 -33.89
CA THR A 787 -19.95 23.72 -34.43
C THR A 787 -18.71 22.84 -34.24
N ILE A 788 -18.50 22.31 -33.03
CA ILE A 788 -17.33 21.47 -32.75
C ILE A 788 -17.47 20.10 -33.43
N VAL A 789 -18.68 19.54 -33.50
CA VAL A 789 -18.97 18.32 -34.27
C VAL A 789 -18.66 18.50 -35.76
N ARG A 790 -19.03 19.64 -36.37
CA ARG A 790 -18.65 19.96 -37.75
C ARG A 790 -17.15 20.12 -37.93
N TRP A 791 -16.45 20.75 -36.98
CA TRP A 791 -14.98 20.84 -37.00
C TRP A 791 -14.33 19.45 -36.93
N LEU A 792 -14.71 18.58 -35.98
CA LEU A 792 -14.19 17.21 -35.89
C LEU A 792 -14.38 16.42 -37.20
N PHE A 793 -15.58 16.52 -37.79
CA PHE A 793 -15.89 15.84 -39.05
C PHE A 793 -15.06 16.36 -40.23
N ARG A 794 -14.85 17.69 -40.32
CA ARG A 794 -13.96 18.28 -41.33
C ARG A 794 -12.51 17.87 -41.09
N LYS A 795 -12.03 17.92 -39.84
CA LYS A 795 -10.67 17.55 -39.44
C LYS A 795 -10.33 16.10 -39.79
N PHE A 796 -11.25 15.16 -39.55
CA PHE A 796 -11.05 13.74 -39.90
C PHE A 796 -10.97 13.49 -41.42
N ASN A 797 -11.59 14.36 -42.22
CA ASN A 797 -11.62 14.26 -43.68
C ASN A 797 -10.68 15.25 -44.39
N ALA A 798 -9.88 16.02 -43.64
CA ALA A 798 -9.02 17.07 -44.18
C ALA A 798 -7.81 16.51 -44.95
N SER A 799 -7.20 15.43 -44.45
CA SER A 799 -6.05 14.77 -45.10
C SER A 799 -5.88 13.35 -44.55
N SER A 800 -5.02 12.55 -45.20
CA SER A 800 -4.72 11.19 -44.71
C SER A 800 -4.00 11.23 -43.36
N SER A 801 -3.02 12.13 -43.21
CA SER A 801 -2.30 12.36 -41.96
C SER A 801 -3.21 12.88 -40.84
N ALA A 802 -4.21 13.71 -41.14
CA ALA A 802 -5.21 14.13 -40.16
C ALA A 802 -6.08 12.97 -39.68
N LYS A 803 -6.57 12.15 -40.61
CA LYS A 803 -7.37 10.95 -40.31
C LYS A 803 -6.60 9.99 -39.39
N TYR A 804 -5.38 9.62 -39.76
CA TYR A 804 -4.54 8.72 -38.95
C TYR A 804 -4.08 9.37 -37.63
N GLY A 805 -3.79 10.68 -37.61
CA GLY A 805 -3.47 11.42 -36.39
C GLY A 805 -4.61 11.39 -35.36
N MET A 806 -5.86 11.62 -35.79
CA MET A 806 -7.01 11.50 -34.90
C MET A 806 -7.21 10.08 -34.37
N LEU A 807 -6.97 9.06 -35.20
CA LEU A 807 -7.09 7.65 -34.83
C LEU A 807 -6.02 7.21 -33.82
N CYS A 808 -4.75 7.61 -33.98
CA CYS A 808 -3.71 7.26 -33.02
C CYS A 808 -3.91 7.99 -31.68
N MET A 809 -4.43 9.23 -31.69
CA MET A 809 -4.82 9.93 -30.45
C MET A 809 -5.95 9.22 -29.72
N ALA A 810 -6.99 8.79 -30.43
CA ALA A 810 -8.09 8.01 -29.84
C ALA A 810 -7.58 6.70 -29.23
N GLY A 811 -6.71 5.96 -29.93
CA GLY A 811 -6.10 4.72 -29.42
C GLY A 811 -5.19 4.94 -28.20
N LEU A 812 -4.37 6.00 -28.20
CA LEU A 812 -3.51 6.36 -27.08
C LEU A 812 -4.34 6.71 -25.84
N TYR A 813 -5.31 7.61 -25.97
CA TYR A 813 -6.16 7.99 -24.85
C TYR A 813 -6.99 6.82 -24.32
N ARG A 814 -7.50 5.96 -25.22
CA ARG A 814 -8.17 4.72 -24.81
C ARG A 814 -7.25 3.87 -23.93
N SER A 815 -5.98 3.73 -24.30
CA SER A 815 -4.99 3.02 -23.49
C SER A 815 -4.62 3.68 -22.16
N ASP A 816 -4.74 5.01 -22.07
CA ASP A 816 -4.34 5.75 -20.89
C ASP A 816 -5.47 5.94 -19.88
N TYR A 817 -6.74 5.74 -20.28
CA TYR A 817 -7.91 6.05 -19.45
C TYR A 817 -8.95 4.92 -19.35
N GLU A 818 -9.11 4.06 -20.37
CA GLU A 818 -10.01 2.91 -20.30
C GLU A 818 -9.29 1.76 -19.57
N ARG A 819 -9.69 1.48 -18.31
CA ARG A 819 -9.09 0.51 -17.39
C ARG A 819 -9.24 -0.93 -17.92
N SER A 820 -8.42 -1.29 -18.90
CA SER A 820 -8.56 -2.51 -19.70
C SER A 820 -7.22 -3.21 -19.91
N MET A 821 -7.23 -4.54 -19.85
CA MET A 821 -6.08 -5.38 -20.20
C MET A 821 -5.63 -5.19 -21.66
N LEU A 822 -6.50 -4.63 -22.52
CA LEU A 822 -6.21 -4.31 -23.92
C LEU A 822 -5.43 -3.00 -24.12
N ALA A 823 -5.32 -2.15 -23.08
CA ALA A 823 -4.64 -0.85 -23.19
C ALA A 823 -3.30 -0.91 -23.93
N PRO A 824 -2.42 -1.89 -23.70
CA PRO A 824 -1.13 -1.92 -24.38
C PRO A 824 -1.19 -2.44 -25.82
N SER A 825 -2.15 -3.29 -26.14
CA SER A 825 -2.49 -3.60 -27.54
C SER A 825 -2.97 -2.33 -28.26
N TRP A 826 -3.75 -1.49 -27.59
CA TRP A 826 -4.13 -0.16 -28.11
C TRP A 826 -2.94 0.81 -28.21
N ARG A 827 -1.93 0.75 -27.34
CA ARG A 827 -0.69 1.53 -27.48
C ARG A 827 0.16 1.10 -28.67
N ASP A 828 0.31 -0.21 -28.87
CA ASP A 828 1.05 -0.76 -30.00
C ASP A 828 0.30 -0.45 -31.32
N GLY A 829 -1.03 -0.63 -31.35
CA GLY A 829 -1.88 -0.20 -32.47
C GLY A 829 -1.82 1.31 -32.73
N ALA A 830 -1.83 2.15 -31.70
CA ALA A 830 -1.66 3.59 -31.84
C ALA A 830 -0.28 3.97 -32.39
N ARG A 831 0.78 3.21 -32.05
CA ARG A 831 2.14 3.39 -32.60
C ARG A 831 2.22 3.01 -34.08
N GLU A 832 1.53 1.93 -34.49
CA GLU A 832 1.40 1.57 -35.91
C GLU A 832 0.65 2.66 -36.68
N VAL A 833 -0.49 3.14 -36.16
CA VAL A 833 -1.29 4.19 -36.82
C VAL A 833 -0.55 5.53 -36.86
N TYR A 834 0.23 5.88 -35.82
CA TYR A 834 1.14 7.03 -35.85
C TYR A 834 2.21 6.87 -36.96
N SER A 835 2.70 5.65 -37.20
CA SER A 835 3.68 5.40 -38.28
C SER A 835 3.06 5.64 -39.67
N LEU A 836 1.78 5.23 -39.87
CA LEU A 836 1.01 5.57 -41.07
C LEU A 836 0.76 7.09 -41.17
N ALA A 837 0.44 7.77 -40.08
CA ALA A 837 0.25 9.21 -40.06
C ALA A 837 1.53 9.95 -40.52
N ILE A 838 2.72 9.50 -40.09
CA ILE A 838 4.02 10.05 -40.51
C ILE A 838 4.34 9.74 -41.98
N GLU A 839 4.04 8.53 -42.47
CA GLU A 839 4.21 8.19 -43.90
C GLU A 839 3.36 9.10 -44.79
N HIS A 840 2.07 9.24 -44.45
CA HIS A 840 1.14 10.08 -45.19
C HIS A 840 1.45 11.57 -45.04
N LEU A 841 1.90 12.05 -43.87
CA LEU A 841 2.26 13.45 -43.66
C LEU A 841 3.26 13.96 -44.69
N SER A 842 4.25 13.15 -45.06
CA SER A 842 5.26 13.56 -46.04
C SER A 842 4.65 13.80 -47.43
N ARG A 843 3.69 12.94 -47.84
CA ARG A 843 2.94 13.10 -49.10
C ARG A 843 1.97 14.28 -49.02
N ASP A 844 1.19 14.37 -47.95
CA ASP A 844 0.21 15.43 -47.73
C ASP A 844 0.87 16.83 -47.72
N LEU A 845 2.10 16.96 -47.18
CA LEU A 845 2.85 18.21 -47.22
C LEU A 845 3.27 18.62 -48.65
N GLU A 846 3.59 17.65 -49.50
CA GLU A 846 4.01 17.82 -50.89
C GLU A 846 2.83 17.93 -51.89
N ASP A 847 1.61 17.57 -51.49
CA ASP A 847 0.43 17.58 -52.36
C ASP A 847 -0.09 19.01 -52.63
N ASP A 848 0.12 19.54 -53.84
CA ASP A 848 -0.38 20.85 -54.27
C ASP A 848 -1.93 20.96 -54.30
N GLY A 849 -2.65 19.83 -54.25
CA GLY A 849 -4.11 19.79 -54.17
C GLY A 849 -4.68 20.05 -52.77
N LEU A 850 -3.88 19.91 -51.71
CA LEU A 850 -4.30 20.18 -50.32
C LEU A 850 -4.03 21.63 -49.92
N SER A 851 -4.99 22.25 -49.24
CA SER A 851 -4.86 23.60 -48.68
C SER A 851 -3.88 23.63 -47.49
N ALA A 852 -3.37 24.83 -47.18
CA ALA A 852 -2.50 25.04 -46.03
C ALA A 852 -3.16 24.63 -44.70
N TRP A 853 -4.49 24.75 -44.58
CA TRP A 853 -5.23 24.33 -43.39
C TRP A 853 -5.31 22.80 -43.27
N GLU A 854 -5.55 22.08 -44.37
CA GLU A 854 -5.60 20.61 -44.37
C GLU A 854 -4.24 20.01 -43.99
N LYS A 855 -3.15 20.57 -44.55
CA LYS A 855 -1.77 20.22 -44.20
C LYS A 855 -1.45 20.50 -42.73
N LEU A 856 -1.85 21.68 -42.22
CA LEU A 856 -1.66 22.06 -40.82
C LEU A 856 -2.41 21.11 -39.87
N THR A 857 -3.64 20.76 -40.22
CA THR A 857 -4.54 19.90 -39.43
C THR A 857 -3.95 18.50 -39.21
N GLY A 858 -3.34 17.92 -40.25
CA GLY A 858 -2.59 16.66 -40.14
C GLY A 858 -1.39 16.78 -39.21
N LEU A 859 -0.60 17.83 -39.38
CA LEU A 859 0.61 18.06 -38.61
C LEU A 859 0.35 18.34 -37.12
N VAL A 860 -0.69 19.13 -36.78
CA VAL A 860 -1.11 19.39 -35.40
C VAL A 860 -1.59 18.10 -34.71
N SER A 861 -2.31 17.23 -35.43
CA SER A 861 -2.78 15.94 -34.88
C SER A 861 -1.62 14.98 -34.58
N ILE A 862 -0.53 15.07 -35.34
CA ILE A 862 0.70 14.30 -35.10
C ILE A 862 1.51 14.89 -33.94
N MET A 863 1.61 16.22 -33.85
CA MET A 863 2.25 16.90 -32.71
C MET A 863 1.58 16.52 -31.38
N ASP A 864 0.25 16.43 -31.35
CA ASP A 864 -0.51 16.08 -30.16
C ASP A 864 -0.13 14.69 -29.60
N TYR A 865 0.03 13.70 -30.49
CA TYR A 865 0.51 12.35 -30.13
C TYR A 865 1.95 12.39 -29.61
N GLU A 866 2.82 13.18 -30.26
CA GLU A 866 4.22 13.31 -29.86
C GLU A 866 4.38 14.00 -28.51
N PHE A 867 3.53 14.98 -28.19
CA PHE A 867 3.46 15.61 -26.88
C PHE A 867 3.05 14.58 -25.81
N HIS A 868 1.89 13.92 -25.99
CA HIS A 868 1.33 12.98 -25.01
C HIS A 868 2.23 11.77 -24.75
N THR A 869 2.95 11.29 -25.76
CA THR A 869 3.95 10.21 -25.65
C THR A 869 5.35 10.67 -25.23
N GLY A 870 5.56 11.95 -24.96
CA GLY A 870 6.87 12.48 -24.52
C GLY A 870 7.97 12.48 -25.60
N GLN A 871 7.60 12.42 -26.88
CA GLN A 871 8.52 12.49 -28.03
C GLN A 871 8.95 13.94 -28.35
N ILE A 872 9.38 14.67 -27.31
CA ILE A 872 9.62 16.12 -27.28
C ILE A 872 10.44 16.63 -28.48
N SER A 873 11.51 15.92 -28.87
CA SER A 873 12.36 16.31 -30.01
C SER A 873 11.61 16.33 -31.36
N LYS A 874 10.70 15.38 -31.58
CA LYS A 874 9.88 15.34 -32.79
C LYS A 874 8.80 16.41 -32.76
N TYR A 875 8.14 16.57 -31.60
CA TYR A 875 7.14 17.61 -31.35
C TYR A 875 7.67 19.01 -31.71
N TYR A 876 8.86 19.41 -31.20
CA TYR A 876 9.47 20.70 -31.53
C TYR A 876 9.85 20.81 -33.03
N SER A 877 10.26 19.71 -33.67
CA SER A 877 10.58 19.66 -35.10
C SER A 877 9.32 19.87 -35.95
N HIS A 878 8.23 19.16 -35.66
CA HIS A 878 6.95 19.31 -36.33
C HIS A 878 6.29 20.66 -36.06
N GLY A 879 6.37 21.19 -34.83
CA GLY A 879 5.94 22.55 -34.51
C GLY A 879 6.67 23.62 -35.34
N THR A 880 7.94 23.40 -35.64
CA THR A 880 8.71 24.27 -36.54
C THR A 880 8.29 24.12 -38.01
N LYS A 881 7.98 22.91 -38.47
CA LYS A 881 7.42 22.66 -39.83
C LYS A 881 6.01 23.20 -40.02
N ALA A 882 5.23 23.37 -38.94
CA ALA A 882 3.88 23.92 -38.99
C ALA A 882 3.86 25.44 -39.20
N LEU A 883 4.90 26.16 -38.78
CA LEU A 883 4.97 27.63 -38.85
C LEU A 883 4.64 28.21 -40.25
N PRO A 884 5.20 27.71 -41.39
CA PRO A 884 4.86 28.24 -42.71
C PRO A 884 3.39 28.01 -43.09
N LEU A 885 2.80 26.89 -42.66
CA LEU A 885 1.38 26.57 -42.91
C LEU A 885 0.47 27.48 -42.10
N VAL A 886 0.78 27.72 -40.82
CA VAL A 886 0.05 28.70 -39.98
C VAL A 886 0.11 30.08 -40.61
N LYS A 887 1.30 30.54 -41.04
CA LYS A 887 1.47 31.83 -41.74
C LYS A 887 0.66 31.93 -43.02
N ALA A 888 0.54 30.83 -43.78
CA ALA A 888 -0.29 30.78 -44.97
C ALA A 888 -1.80 30.82 -44.66
N VAL A 889 -2.25 30.22 -43.55
CA VAL A 889 -3.65 30.26 -43.11
C VAL A 889 -4.05 31.64 -42.56
N ILE A 890 -3.18 32.31 -41.78
CA ILE A 890 -3.47 33.64 -41.22
C ILE A 890 -3.08 34.81 -42.15
N GLY A 891 -2.34 34.55 -43.23
CA GLY A 891 -1.90 35.56 -44.20
C GLY A 891 -0.76 36.47 -43.74
N GLY A 892 -0.01 36.10 -42.70
CA GLY A 892 1.01 36.98 -42.09
C GLY A 892 1.87 36.29 -41.02
N ASP A 893 2.70 37.07 -40.30
CA ASP A 893 3.53 36.60 -39.18
C ASP A 893 2.98 37.00 -37.79
N THR A 894 1.82 37.65 -37.77
CA THR A 894 1.21 38.30 -36.62
C THR A 894 -0.20 37.77 -36.42
N ILE A 895 -0.56 37.45 -35.18
CA ILE A 895 -1.84 36.85 -34.79
C ILE A 895 -2.48 37.68 -33.67
N ASP A 896 -3.76 38.01 -33.84
CA ASP A 896 -4.60 38.57 -32.78
C ASP A 896 -5.43 37.44 -32.16
N LEU A 897 -4.89 36.85 -31.08
CA LEU A 897 -5.45 35.66 -30.43
C LEU A 897 -6.83 35.93 -29.78
N LEU A 898 -7.17 37.18 -29.48
CA LEU A 898 -8.48 37.56 -28.93
C LEU A 898 -9.55 37.69 -30.02
N ASN A 899 -9.15 37.94 -31.28
CA ASN A 899 -10.05 38.10 -32.43
C ASN A 899 -9.96 36.96 -33.45
N LEU A 900 -9.33 35.83 -33.10
CA LEU A 900 -9.35 34.61 -33.90
C LEU A 900 -10.78 34.03 -33.99
N ARG A 901 -11.33 33.84 -35.21
CA ARG A 901 -12.72 33.38 -35.43
C ARG A 901 -12.84 32.43 -36.62
N GLY A 902 -13.84 31.56 -36.59
CA GLY A 902 -14.17 30.60 -37.63
C GLY A 902 -13.59 29.19 -37.39
N GLU A 903 -14.32 28.17 -37.87
CA GLU A 903 -14.04 26.75 -37.61
C GLU A 903 -12.62 26.29 -37.96
N GLN A 904 -12.01 26.86 -39.01
CA GLN A 904 -10.64 26.53 -39.42
C GLN A 904 -9.56 27.08 -38.49
N MET A 905 -9.90 28.08 -37.67
CA MET A 905 -8.94 28.73 -36.77
C MET A 905 -8.74 27.98 -35.45
N PHE A 906 -9.44 26.87 -35.22
CA PHE A 906 -9.25 26.03 -34.04
C PHE A 906 -7.83 25.45 -33.98
N ASP A 907 -7.36 24.83 -35.07
CA ASP A 907 -6.01 24.25 -35.15
C ASP A 907 -4.91 25.33 -35.13
N VAL A 908 -5.21 26.53 -35.63
CA VAL A 908 -4.34 27.73 -35.49
C VAL A 908 -4.24 28.18 -34.04
N ASN A 909 -5.36 28.21 -33.29
CA ASN A 909 -5.36 28.54 -31.86
C ASN A 909 -4.59 27.49 -31.05
N MET A 910 -4.84 26.20 -31.30
CA MET A 910 -4.12 25.10 -30.65
C MET A 910 -2.60 25.18 -30.90
N TRP A 911 -2.17 25.45 -32.13
CA TRP A 911 -0.75 25.65 -32.43
C TRP A 911 -0.18 26.94 -31.80
N ALA A 912 -0.96 28.03 -31.75
CA ALA A 912 -0.58 29.28 -31.10
C ALA A 912 -0.31 29.09 -29.60
N TRP A 913 -1.10 28.27 -28.91
CA TRP A 913 -0.82 27.86 -27.53
C TRP A 913 0.51 27.11 -27.41
N CYS A 914 0.74 26.09 -28.25
CA CYS A 914 2.02 25.37 -28.29
C CYS A 914 3.20 26.33 -28.46
N ASP A 915 3.14 27.30 -29.37
CA ASP A 915 4.23 28.26 -29.61
C ASP A 915 4.50 29.20 -28.41
N ILE A 916 3.45 29.62 -27.70
CA ILE A 916 3.59 30.41 -26.47
C ILE A 916 4.23 29.57 -25.36
N LEU A 917 3.70 28.37 -25.10
CA LEU A 917 4.16 27.49 -24.02
C LEU A 917 5.58 26.94 -24.29
N ASP A 918 5.89 26.60 -25.54
CA ASP A 918 7.25 26.30 -26.01
C ASP A 918 8.24 27.40 -25.67
N SER A 919 7.87 28.67 -25.89
CA SER A 919 8.73 29.82 -25.60
C SER A 919 9.07 29.91 -24.11
N MET A 920 8.15 29.47 -23.24
CA MET A 920 8.35 29.39 -21.79
C MET A 920 9.22 28.20 -21.38
N ALA A 921 8.96 27.01 -21.93
CA ALA A 921 9.71 25.78 -21.65
C ALA A 921 11.17 25.89 -22.10
N THR A 922 11.38 26.37 -23.32
CA THR A 922 12.71 26.56 -23.93
C THR A 922 13.39 27.87 -23.54
N CYS A 923 12.64 28.81 -22.93
CA CYS A 923 13.10 30.18 -22.67
C CYS A 923 13.57 30.93 -23.93
N THR A 924 12.88 30.75 -25.07
CA THR A 924 13.20 31.38 -26.36
C THR A 924 12.13 32.40 -26.80
N ARG A 925 12.28 33.01 -27.99
CA ARG A 925 11.24 33.85 -28.60
C ARG A 925 10.11 32.96 -29.13
N THR A 926 8.86 33.44 -29.08
CA THR A 926 7.76 32.87 -29.86
C THR A 926 8.08 32.94 -31.36
N ARG A 927 7.53 32.01 -32.15
CA ARG A 927 7.74 31.94 -33.61
C ARG A 927 6.79 32.85 -34.39
N LEU A 928 5.65 33.23 -33.79
CA LEU A 928 4.76 34.31 -34.25
C LEU A 928 4.79 35.53 -33.32
N LYS A 929 4.27 36.67 -33.81
CA LYS A 929 3.98 37.87 -33.01
C LYS A 929 2.52 37.85 -32.54
N TYR A 930 2.30 38.11 -31.27
CA TYR A 930 0.98 38.08 -30.63
C TYR A 930 0.53 39.51 -30.28
N GLU A 931 -0.20 40.13 -31.21
CA GLU A 931 -0.55 41.56 -31.15
C GLU A 931 -2.07 41.73 -30.94
N SER A 932 -2.53 41.36 -29.74
CA SER A 932 -3.91 41.64 -29.28
C SER A 932 -3.99 42.89 -28.40
N ASP A 933 -5.09 43.62 -28.49
CA ASP A 933 -5.42 44.77 -27.64
C ASP A 933 -5.81 44.31 -26.22
N LEU A 934 -4.87 44.47 -25.28
CA LEU A 934 -5.04 44.09 -23.88
C LEU A 934 -5.79 45.13 -23.04
N GLU A 935 -5.77 46.42 -23.41
CA GLU A 935 -6.49 47.45 -22.67
C GLU A 935 -8.00 47.28 -22.85
N ARG A 936 -8.43 46.93 -24.07
CA ARG A 936 -9.81 46.55 -24.37
C ARG A 936 -10.23 45.24 -23.69
N ALA A 937 -9.32 44.28 -23.59
CA ALA A 937 -9.59 42.95 -23.02
C ALA A 937 -9.68 42.93 -21.48
N ALA A 938 -9.10 43.94 -20.81
CA ALA A 938 -9.12 44.10 -19.36
C ALA A 938 -10.38 44.83 -18.84
N GLN A 939 -11.21 45.42 -19.72
CA GLN A 939 -12.39 46.21 -19.34
C GLN A 939 -13.68 45.38 -19.33
N ARG A 940 -14.55 45.59 -18.32
CA ARG A 940 -15.89 44.97 -18.30
C ARG A 940 -16.77 45.43 -19.46
N GLY A 941 -17.46 44.49 -20.09
CA GLY A 941 -18.56 44.75 -21.02
C GLY A 941 -18.16 45.02 -22.49
N THR A 942 -16.87 45.00 -22.83
CA THR A 942 -16.36 45.29 -24.20
C THR A 942 -16.61 44.15 -25.21
N GLU A 943 -17.22 43.04 -24.78
CA GLU A 943 -17.49 41.84 -25.59
C GLU A 943 -19.00 41.61 -25.88
N GLU A 944 -19.90 42.44 -25.33
CA GLU A 944 -21.35 42.35 -25.56
C GLU A 944 -21.79 43.02 -26.87
N SER A 945 -21.38 42.50 -28.04
CA SER A 945 -22.02 42.88 -29.32
C SER A 945 -21.72 41.94 -30.51
N ALA A 946 -21.95 40.63 -30.38
CA ALA A 946 -22.33 39.75 -31.51
C ALA A 946 -22.68 38.34 -31.01
N ALA A 947 -23.56 37.65 -31.76
CA ALA A 947 -23.76 36.21 -31.62
C ALA A 947 -22.55 35.45 -32.20
N CYS A 948 -21.47 35.40 -31.42
CA CYS A 948 -20.24 34.72 -31.81
C CYS A 948 -20.40 33.20 -31.67
N GLN A 949 -20.33 32.47 -32.79
CA GLN A 949 -20.52 31.01 -32.85
C GLN A 949 -19.38 30.21 -32.20
N ASP A 950 -18.27 30.90 -31.85
CA ASP A 950 -17.00 30.33 -31.40
C ASP A 950 -16.73 30.54 -29.88
N LYS A 951 -17.70 31.07 -29.11
CA LYS A 951 -17.55 31.36 -27.66
C LYS A 951 -17.12 30.12 -26.88
N GLY A 952 -16.00 30.20 -26.17
CA GLY A 952 -15.44 29.11 -25.36
C GLY A 952 -14.15 28.49 -25.91
N ILE A 953 -13.84 28.70 -27.19
CA ILE A 953 -12.53 28.35 -27.80
C ILE A 953 -11.38 29.20 -27.21
N GLU A 954 -11.71 30.34 -26.61
CA GLU A 954 -10.82 31.24 -25.86
C GLU A 954 -10.30 30.68 -24.51
N TRP A 955 -10.76 29.48 -24.11
CA TRP A 955 -10.40 28.76 -22.88
C TRP A 955 -9.89 27.33 -23.15
N LEU A 956 -9.30 27.08 -24.32
CA LEU A 956 -8.73 25.77 -24.65
C LEU A 956 -7.69 25.36 -23.59
N ASN A 957 -7.71 24.11 -23.15
CA ASN A 957 -6.83 23.61 -22.07
C ASN A 957 -6.94 24.40 -20.74
N GLY A 958 -8.07 25.08 -20.50
CA GLY A 958 -8.32 25.80 -19.24
C GLY A 958 -7.53 27.09 -19.05
N ILE A 959 -6.85 27.57 -20.10
CA ILE A 959 -6.07 28.81 -20.07
C ILE A 959 -6.82 29.89 -20.86
N PRO A 960 -7.12 31.07 -20.27
CA PRO A 960 -7.73 32.16 -21.03
C PRO A 960 -6.75 32.78 -22.03
N ASN A 961 -7.18 33.01 -23.27
CA ASN A 961 -6.38 33.65 -24.32
C ASN A 961 -5.72 34.99 -23.87
N VAL A 962 -6.36 35.75 -22.97
CA VAL A 962 -5.78 36.99 -22.40
C VAL A 962 -4.49 36.70 -21.62
N LEU A 963 -4.45 35.63 -20.83
CA LEU A 963 -3.23 35.21 -20.12
C LEU A 963 -2.19 34.64 -21.08
N ALA A 964 -2.58 33.97 -22.18
CA ALA A 964 -1.66 33.62 -23.26
C ALA A 964 -0.91 34.84 -23.80
N VAL A 965 -1.65 35.92 -24.10
CA VAL A 965 -1.06 37.14 -24.66
C VAL A 965 -0.15 37.82 -23.63
N PHE A 966 -0.47 37.78 -22.33
CA PHE A 966 0.49 38.23 -21.31
C PHE A 966 1.77 37.38 -21.31
N LEU A 967 1.67 36.05 -21.33
CA LEU A 967 2.82 35.14 -21.37
C LEU A 967 3.69 35.36 -22.61
N SER A 968 3.06 35.54 -23.79
CA SER A 968 3.77 35.81 -25.04
C SER A 968 4.47 37.19 -25.03
N ARG A 969 3.84 38.23 -24.45
CA ARG A 969 4.47 39.55 -24.26
C ARG A 969 5.64 39.49 -23.28
N ILE A 970 5.58 38.66 -22.23
CA ILE A 970 6.71 38.41 -21.33
C ILE A 970 7.88 37.75 -22.10
N SER A 971 7.59 36.71 -22.90
CA SER A 971 8.60 36.06 -23.76
C SER A 971 9.21 37.01 -24.79
N ALA A 972 8.41 37.89 -25.38
CA ALA A 972 8.87 38.91 -26.32
C ALA A 972 9.76 39.96 -25.64
N LEU A 973 9.32 40.51 -24.49
CA LEU A 973 10.05 41.53 -23.74
C LEU A 973 11.41 41.02 -23.26
N ARG A 974 11.48 39.78 -22.74
CA ARG A 974 12.71 39.11 -22.32
C ARG A 974 13.79 39.16 -23.40
N HIS A 975 13.40 38.97 -24.66
CA HIS A 975 14.29 38.90 -25.81
C HIS A 975 14.34 40.19 -26.65
N SER A 976 13.77 41.29 -26.15
CA SER A 976 13.87 42.59 -26.79
C SER A 976 15.31 43.13 -26.71
N GLU A 977 15.68 44.00 -27.65
CA GLU A 977 17.02 44.64 -27.73
C GLU A 977 17.17 45.83 -26.75
N GLN A 978 16.24 45.95 -25.80
CA GLN A 978 16.17 47.05 -24.85
C GLN A 978 17.14 46.85 -23.67
N SER A 979 17.43 47.93 -22.95
CA SER A 979 18.23 47.84 -21.72
C SER A 979 17.52 47.01 -20.65
N GLU A 980 18.26 46.38 -19.74
CA GLU A 980 17.65 45.62 -18.63
C GLU A 980 16.80 46.51 -17.71
N GLU A 981 17.17 47.78 -17.54
CA GLU A 981 16.37 48.78 -16.81
C GLU A 981 15.01 49.02 -17.50
N GLU A 982 15.00 49.18 -18.83
CA GLU A 982 13.76 49.36 -19.59
C GLU A 982 12.89 48.08 -19.60
N LYS A 983 13.53 46.90 -19.67
CA LYS A 983 12.82 45.61 -19.53
C LYS A 983 12.19 45.47 -18.15
N VAL A 984 12.86 45.88 -17.08
CA VAL A 984 12.28 45.88 -15.72
C VAL A 984 11.13 46.88 -15.62
N SER A 985 11.23 48.08 -16.19
CA SER A 985 10.14 49.06 -16.21
C SER A 985 8.89 48.52 -16.91
N LYS A 986 9.04 48.02 -18.15
CA LYS A 986 7.93 47.41 -18.90
C LYS A 986 7.44 46.10 -18.30
N GLY A 987 8.32 45.40 -17.58
CA GLY A 987 7.96 44.24 -16.77
C GLY A 987 6.99 44.61 -15.65
N ALA A 988 7.23 45.73 -14.95
CA ALA A 988 6.34 46.21 -13.90
C ALA A 988 4.97 46.65 -14.45
N GLU A 989 4.95 47.28 -15.64
CA GLU A 989 3.71 47.60 -16.36
C GLU A 989 2.90 46.33 -16.71
N LEU A 990 3.55 45.30 -17.25
CA LEU A 990 2.92 44.01 -17.55
C LEU A 990 2.44 43.28 -16.29
N GLU A 991 3.22 43.30 -15.20
CA GLU A 991 2.80 42.72 -13.92
C GLU A 991 1.55 43.43 -13.38
N GLN A 992 1.49 44.76 -13.47
CA GLN A 992 0.33 45.53 -13.05
C GLN A 992 -0.91 45.23 -13.90
N LEU A 993 -0.76 45.03 -15.21
CA LEU A 993 -1.87 44.59 -16.07
C LEU A 993 -2.37 43.18 -15.71
N ILE A 994 -1.47 42.24 -15.40
CA ILE A 994 -1.83 40.89 -14.92
C ILE A 994 -2.56 40.95 -13.57
N ARG A 995 -2.16 41.88 -12.68
CA ARG A 995 -2.82 42.10 -11.38
C ARG A 995 -4.18 42.77 -11.49
N ASN A 996 -4.35 43.67 -12.47
CA ASN A 996 -5.60 44.39 -12.72
C ASN A 996 -6.60 43.60 -13.57
N TRP A 997 -6.20 42.46 -14.16
CA TRP A 997 -7.08 41.62 -14.96
C TRP A 997 -8.22 41.03 -14.11
N GLU A 998 -9.47 41.34 -14.50
CA GLU A 998 -10.65 40.84 -13.80
C GLU A 998 -11.01 39.39 -14.21
N ILE A 999 -11.23 38.54 -13.20
CA ILE A 999 -11.72 37.17 -13.35
C ILE A 999 -13.12 37.18 -13.99
N ARG A 1000 -13.32 36.36 -15.02
CA ARG A 1000 -14.59 36.23 -15.73
C ARG A 1000 -15.49 35.18 -15.06
N GLN A 1001 -16.73 35.56 -14.76
CA GLN A 1001 -17.77 34.62 -14.31
C GLN A 1001 -18.38 33.94 -15.53
N LEU A 1002 -18.02 32.67 -15.74
CA LEU A 1002 -18.58 31.84 -16.81
C LEU A 1002 -19.96 31.30 -16.42
N GLN A 1003 -20.83 31.09 -17.41
CA GLN A 1003 -22.14 30.46 -17.18
C GLN A 1003 -21.95 28.96 -16.93
N THR A 1004 -22.66 28.45 -15.93
CA THR A 1004 -22.54 27.07 -15.45
C THR A 1004 -23.74 26.77 -14.57
N ASN A 1005 -24.34 25.60 -14.75
CA ASN A 1005 -25.47 25.14 -13.95
C ASN A 1005 -25.00 24.62 -12.57
N ASP A 1006 -23.76 24.12 -12.49
CA ASP A 1006 -23.17 23.66 -11.24
C ASP A 1006 -22.52 24.80 -10.43
N SER A 1007 -22.86 24.86 -9.14
CA SER A 1007 -22.37 25.90 -8.22
C SER A 1007 -20.94 25.68 -7.69
N ARG A 1008 -20.48 24.42 -7.61
CA ARG A 1008 -19.12 24.04 -7.22
C ARG A 1008 -18.16 24.31 -8.37
N LEU A 1009 -18.52 23.90 -9.59
CA LEU A 1009 -17.76 24.13 -10.81
C LEU A 1009 -17.56 25.64 -11.07
N ARG A 1010 -18.56 26.48 -10.76
CA ARG A 1010 -18.43 27.94 -10.79
C ARG A 1010 -17.29 28.46 -9.91
N ILE A 1011 -17.21 27.98 -8.67
CA ILE A 1011 -16.16 28.37 -7.71
C ILE A 1011 -14.80 27.79 -8.14
N ALA A 1012 -14.78 26.53 -8.58
CA ALA A 1012 -13.59 25.85 -9.04
C ALA A 1012 -12.95 26.53 -10.26
N ARG A 1013 -13.78 26.96 -11.24
CA ARG A 1013 -13.35 27.77 -12.39
C ARG A 1013 -12.73 29.09 -11.95
N VAL A 1014 -13.39 29.86 -11.07
CA VAL A 1014 -12.82 31.09 -10.48
C VAL A 1014 -11.45 30.82 -9.82
N GLY A 1015 -11.32 29.71 -9.10
CA GLY A 1015 -10.04 29.27 -8.53
C GLY A 1015 -8.96 28.99 -9.57
N ALA A 1016 -9.29 28.30 -10.66
CA ALA A 1016 -8.35 28.01 -11.75
C ALA A 1016 -7.85 29.28 -12.46
N GLN A 1017 -8.74 30.25 -12.71
CA GLN A 1017 -8.35 31.56 -13.26
C GLN A 1017 -7.35 32.30 -12.36
N GLU A 1018 -7.59 32.27 -11.05
CA GLU A 1018 -6.72 32.90 -10.05
C GLU A 1018 -5.36 32.19 -9.93
N ILE A 1019 -5.33 30.86 -10.05
CA ILE A 1019 -4.10 30.08 -10.14
C ILE A 1019 -3.30 30.50 -11.38
N TRP A 1020 -3.93 30.60 -12.56
CA TRP A 1020 -3.26 31.05 -13.78
C TRP A 1020 -2.75 32.50 -13.70
N ARG A 1021 -3.50 33.41 -13.06
CA ARG A 1021 -3.05 34.79 -12.80
C ARG A 1021 -1.77 34.80 -11.94
N HIS A 1022 -1.70 33.97 -10.91
CA HIS A 1022 -0.48 33.80 -10.11
C HIS A 1022 0.66 33.12 -10.87
N THR A 1023 0.37 32.19 -11.79
CA THR A 1023 1.36 31.56 -12.68
C THR A 1023 2.01 32.58 -13.63
N ALA A 1024 1.23 33.51 -14.20
CA ALA A 1024 1.77 34.59 -15.02
C ALA A 1024 2.69 35.54 -14.23
N ILE A 1025 2.35 35.80 -12.95
CA ILE A 1025 3.22 36.54 -12.01
C ILE A 1025 4.53 35.76 -11.75
N LEU A 1026 4.46 34.44 -11.49
CA LEU A 1026 5.66 33.61 -11.32
C LEU A 1026 6.54 33.58 -12.58
N TYR A 1027 5.93 33.61 -13.77
CA TYR A 1027 6.67 33.63 -15.04
C TYR A 1027 7.35 34.99 -15.31
N ILE A 1028 6.71 36.13 -15.06
CA ILE A 1028 7.38 37.43 -15.24
C ILE A 1028 8.53 37.64 -14.24
N HIS A 1029 8.38 37.14 -13.00
CA HIS A 1029 9.46 37.09 -12.03
C HIS A 1029 10.64 36.21 -12.47
N GLN A 1030 10.38 35.13 -13.20
CA GLN A 1030 11.43 34.28 -13.79
C GLN A 1030 12.10 34.94 -15.01
N ALA A 1031 11.29 35.43 -15.94
CA ALA A 1031 11.69 35.83 -17.27
C ALA A 1031 12.33 37.22 -17.29
N ILE A 1032 11.81 38.17 -16.51
CA ILE A 1032 12.25 39.57 -16.47
C ILE A 1032 13.00 39.85 -15.17
N PHE A 1033 12.34 39.77 -14.01
CA PHE A 1033 12.90 40.24 -12.74
C PHE A 1033 13.96 39.33 -12.09
N LYS A 1034 14.21 38.14 -12.66
CA LYS A 1034 15.16 37.11 -12.18
C LYS A 1034 15.04 36.80 -10.68
N SER A 1035 13.83 36.83 -10.15
CA SER A 1035 13.58 36.70 -8.71
C SER A 1035 13.71 35.24 -8.25
N GLY A 1036 14.39 35.02 -7.12
CA GLY A 1036 14.47 33.70 -6.48
C GLY A 1036 13.26 33.39 -5.58
N SER A 1037 13.15 32.14 -5.14
CA SER A 1037 12.03 31.62 -4.32
C SER A 1037 11.78 32.35 -3.00
N GLY A 1038 12.78 33.08 -2.48
CA GLY A 1038 12.65 33.91 -1.27
C GLY A 1038 11.95 35.26 -1.49
N HIS A 1039 11.71 35.67 -2.74
CA HIS A 1039 11.09 36.96 -3.05
C HIS A 1039 9.62 36.99 -2.56
N PRO A 1040 9.14 38.04 -1.86
CA PRO A 1040 7.82 38.05 -1.24
C PRO A 1040 6.68 37.71 -2.22
N ILE A 1041 6.64 38.36 -3.38
CA ILE A 1041 5.61 38.13 -4.42
C ILE A 1041 5.61 36.69 -4.95
N VAL A 1042 6.80 36.09 -5.07
CA VAL A 1042 6.96 34.69 -5.53
C VAL A 1042 6.42 33.74 -4.47
N LYS A 1043 6.84 33.94 -3.21
CA LYS A 1043 6.40 33.14 -2.06
C LYS A 1043 4.90 33.20 -1.83
N ASP A 1044 4.30 34.39 -1.94
CA ASP A 1044 2.86 34.58 -1.76
C ASP A 1044 2.07 34.00 -2.93
N SER A 1045 2.59 34.07 -4.17
CA SER A 1045 1.98 33.42 -5.33
C SER A 1045 2.01 31.89 -5.22
N VAL A 1046 3.13 31.29 -4.81
CA VAL A 1046 3.20 29.84 -4.54
C VAL A 1046 2.21 29.42 -3.46
N LYS A 1047 2.13 30.16 -2.34
CA LYS A 1047 1.17 29.89 -1.26
C LYS A 1047 -0.28 29.99 -1.73
N ASN A 1048 -0.62 31.02 -2.53
CA ASN A 1048 -1.98 31.18 -3.04
C ASN A 1048 -2.35 30.05 -3.99
N ILE A 1049 -1.44 29.63 -4.89
CA ILE A 1049 -1.66 28.47 -5.76
C ILE A 1049 -1.90 27.21 -4.91
N ILE A 1050 -1.05 26.90 -3.93
CA ILE A 1050 -1.24 25.74 -3.03
C ILE A 1050 -2.58 25.80 -2.30
N LYS A 1051 -2.94 26.98 -1.76
CA LYS A 1051 -4.20 27.17 -1.03
C LYS A 1051 -5.42 26.98 -1.92
N ILE A 1052 -5.45 27.57 -3.11
CA ILE A 1052 -6.57 27.44 -4.04
C ILE A 1052 -6.65 26.01 -4.56
N ALA A 1053 -5.52 25.39 -4.93
CA ALA A 1053 -5.45 23.99 -5.33
C ALA A 1053 -6.05 23.05 -4.27
N SER A 1054 -5.78 23.29 -2.97
CA SER A 1054 -6.38 22.49 -1.89
C SER A 1054 -7.91 22.55 -1.79
N THR A 1055 -8.56 23.50 -2.49
CA THR A 1055 -10.03 23.59 -2.61
C THR A 1055 -10.58 22.95 -3.89
N LEU A 1056 -9.70 22.58 -4.83
CA LEU A 1056 -10.06 21.87 -6.07
C LEU A 1056 -9.89 20.36 -5.86
N GLU A 1057 -10.86 19.60 -6.37
CA GLU A 1057 -10.81 18.13 -6.39
C GLU A 1057 -9.68 17.63 -7.31
N PRO A 1058 -8.77 16.73 -6.84
CA PRO A 1058 -7.63 16.28 -7.62
C PRO A 1058 -8.02 15.58 -8.94
N GLY A 1059 -7.55 16.11 -10.06
CA GLY A 1059 -7.74 15.51 -11.39
C GLY A 1059 -9.11 15.71 -12.06
N SER A 1060 -10.11 16.23 -11.33
CA SER A 1060 -11.40 16.64 -11.89
C SER A 1060 -11.29 17.92 -12.72
N ASN A 1061 -12.35 18.32 -13.42
CA ASN A 1061 -12.40 19.65 -14.06
C ASN A 1061 -12.63 20.73 -12.98
N PRO A 1062 -11.82 21.81 -12.90
CA PRO A 1062 -10.76 22.22 -13.81
C PRO A 1062 -9.33 21.82 -13.40
N ASP A 1063 -9.13 21.07 -12.31
CA ASP A 1063 -7.81 20.68 -11.81
C ASP A 1063 -6.91 19.99 -12.86
N SER A 1064 -7.49 19.18 -13.74
CA SER A 1064 -6.75 18.52 -14.84
C SER A 1064 -6.05 19.48 -15.80
N PHE A 1065 -6.46 20.76 -15.85
CA PHE A 1065 -5.84 21.80 -16.68
C PHE A 1065 -4.67 22.52 -16.00
N ILE A 1066 -4.40 22.24 -14.72
CA ILE A 1066 -3.55 23.06 -13.85
C ILE A 1066 -2.12 22.50 -13.73
N TYR A 1067 -1.77 21.49 -14.56
CA TYR A 1067 -0.45 20.86 -14.55
C TYR A 1067 0.71 21.85 -14.76
N LEU A 1068 0.59 22.81 -15.68
CA LEU A 1068 1.63 23.83 -15.89
C LEU A 1068 1.78 24.79 -14.69
N PRO A 1069 0.70 25.38 -14.14
CA PRO A 1069 0.74 26.09 -12.87
C PRO A 1069 1.39 25.27 -11.74
N TYR A 1070 1.07 23.98 -11.61
CA TYR A 1070 1.69 23.11 -10.62
C TYR A 1070 3.19 22.91 -10.85
N PHE A 1071 3.64 22.76 -12.10
CA PHE A 1071 5.06 22.74 -12.41
C PHE A 1071 5.76 24.06 -12.03
N ILE A 1072 5.21 25.20 -12.44
CA ILE A 1072 5.83 26.51 -12.21
C ILE A 1072 5.82 26.87 -10.71
N SER A 1073 4.76 26.56 -9.96
CA SER A 1073 4.73 26.79 -8.51
C SER A 1073 5.61 25.81 -7.75
N ALA A 1074 5.67 24.54 -8.17
CA ALA A 1074 6.57 23.52 -7.61
C ALA A 1074 8.03 23.93 -7.76
N PHE A 1075 8.44 24.44 -8.92
CA PHE A 1075 9.81 24.93 -9.17
C PHE A 1075 10.27 25.95 -8.13
N TYR A 1076 9.38 26.86 -7.70
CA TYR A 1076 9.67 27.85 -6.65
C TYR A 1076 9.46 27.34 -5.21
N ALA A 1077 8.94 26.12 -5.00
CA ALA A 1077 8.66 25.59 -3.68
C ALA A 1077 9.94 25.28 -2.88
N ILE A 1078 10.04 25.84 -1.66
CA ILE A 1078 11.21 25.70 -0.78
C ILE A 1078 11.05 24.52 0.19
N SER A 1079 9.89 24.39 0.83
CA SER A 1079 9.67 23.30 1.79
C SER A 1079 9.40 21.97 1.09
N GLN A 1080 9.88 20.88 1.68
CA GLN A 1080 9.63 19.53 1.19
C GLN A 1080 8.13 19.19 1.12
N LYS A 1081 7.32 19.72 2.04
CA LYS A 1081 5.86 19.59 2.05
C LYS A 1081 5.22 20.23 0.81
N ASP A 1082 5.59 21.48 0.49
CA ASP A 1082 5.05 22.19 -0.67
C ASP A 1082 5.50 21.53 -1.98
N ARG A 1083 6.75 21.08 -2.05
CA ARG A 1083 7.30 20.29 -3.17
C ARG A 1083 6.50 19.01 -3.39
N TYR A 1084 6.34 18.20 -2.35
CA TYR A 1084 5.54 16.97 -2.39
C TYR A 1084 4.10 17.23 -2.84
N ASN A 1085 3.43 18.23 -2.23
CA ASN A 1085 2.05 18.58 -2.55
C ASN A 1085 1.89 18.97 -4.03
N MET A 1086 2.74 19.86 -4.56
CA MET A 1086 2.62 20.31 -5.95
C MET A 1086 3.07 19.24 -6.95
N ARG A 1087 4.07 18.40 -6.64
CA ARG A 1087 4.43 17.22 -7.44
C ARG A 1087 3.27 16.23 -7.52
N SER A 1088 2.61 15.96 -6.40
CA SER A 1088 1.45 15.08 -6.33
C SER A 1088 0.29 15.64 -7.16
N ARG A 1089 -0.02 16.94 -7.05
CA ARG A 1089 -1.06 17.58 -7.88
C ARG A 1089 -0.74 17.58 -9.36
N LEU A 1090 0.52 17.84 -9.75
CA LEU A 1090 1.00 17.72 -11.13
C LEU A 1090 0.75 16.32 -11.72
N ILE A 1091 1.14 15.26 -11.01
CA ILE A 1091 0.96 13.88 -11.49
C ILE A 1091 -0.53 13.51 -11.55
N ASN A 1092 -1.34 13.96 -10.59
CA ASN A 1092 -2.78 13.67 -10.55
C ASN A 1092 -3.63 14.46 -11.57
N CYS A 1093 -3.05 15.31 -12.41
CA CYS A 1093 -3.80 15.99 -13.48
C CYS A 1093 -4.29 15.04 -14.59
N GLY A 1094 -3.67 13.88 -14.77
CA GLY A 1094 -4.01 12.89 -15.79
C GLY A 1094 -2.95 11.78 -15.93
N ASN A 1095 -3.06 10.95 -16.98
CA ASN A 1095 -2.22 9.74 -17.11
C ASN A 1095 -1.16 9.80 -18.21
N GLY A 1096 -1.10 10.91 -18.96
CA GLY A 1096 -0.17 11.05 -20.07
C GLY A 1096 1.28 10.99 -19.60
N LEU A 1097 2.15 10.34 -20.39
CA LEU A 1097 3.57 10.19 -20.08
C LEU A 1097 4.29 11.55 -19.90
N TYR A 1098 3.78 12.61 -20.52
CA TYR A 1098 4.29 13.97 -20.39
C TYR A 1098 4.27 14.50 -18.94
N LEU A 1099 3.22 14.25 -18.15
CA LEU A 1099 3.11 14.72 -16.75
C LEU A 1099 4.19 14.13 -15.85
N ARG A 1100 4.61 12.90 -16.17
CA ARG A 1100 5.64 12.13 -15.47
C ARG A 1100 7.03 12.64 -15.81
N ASN A 1101 7.23 13.01 -17.08
CA ASN A 1101 8.43 13.70 -17.52
C ASN A 1101 8.57 15.08 -16.87
N LEU A 1102 7.46 15.83 -16.72
CA LEU A 1102 7.43 17.08 -15.97
C LEU A 1102 7.79 16.87 -14.48
N ALA A 1103 7.17 15.90 -13.80
CA ALA A 1103 7.45 15.61 -12.40
C ALA A 1103 8.92 15.18 -12.17
N ARG A 1104 9.45 14.30 -13.02
CA ARG A 1104 10.87 13.91 -13.01
C ARG A 1104 11.80 15.10 -13.25
N CYS A 1105 11.40 16.05 -14.10
CA CYS A 1105 12.18 17.26 -14.33
C CYS A 1105 12.17 18.20 -13.11
N LEU A 1106 11.06 18.30 -12.36
CA LEU A 1106 11.05 19.00 -11.06
C LEU A 1106 12.02 18.36 -10.06
N ASP A 1107 12.02 17.02 -9.95
CA ASP A 1107 12.92 16.30 -9.05
C ASP A 1107 14.40 16.57 -9.38
N GLU A 1108 14.75 16.62 -10.67
CA GLU A 1108 16.08 17.05 -11.13
C GLU A 1108 16.38 18.53 -10.77
N LEU A 1109 15.44 19.44 -11.01
CA LEU A 1109 15.61 20.88 -10.79
C LEU A 1109 15.72 21.24 -9.31
N TRP A 1110 14.99 20.58 -8.43
CA TRP A 1110 15.13 20.72 -6.98
C TRP A 1110 16.48 20.22 -6.51
N LYS A 1111 16.91 19.03 -6.95
CA LYS A 1111 18.23 18.50 -6.62
C LYS A 1111 19.35 19.44 -7.06
N GLU A 1112 19.24 20.03 -8.26
CA GLU A 1112 20.19 21.00 -8.78
C GLU A 1112 20.14 22.34 -8.01
N THR A 1113 18.95 22.84 -7.68
CA THR A 1113 18.75 24.07 -6.89
C THR A 1113 19.31 23.94 -5.47
N ASP A 1114 19.05 22.81 -4.81
CA ASP A 1114 19.53 22.53 -3.46
C ASP A 1114 21.06 22.36 -3.45
N THR A 1115 21.61 21.67 -4.44
CA THR A 1115 23.08 21.49 -4.59
C THR A 1115 23.78 22.81 -4.91
N ALA A 1116 23.17 23.68 -5.72
CA ALA A 1116 23.74 24.97 -6.11
C ALA A 1116 23.53 26.08 -5.08
N GLY A 1117 22.68 25.87 -4.06
CA GLY A 1117 22.27 26.90 -3.09
C GLY A 1117 21.50 28.08 -3.72
N ARG A 1118 21.05 27.95 -4.97
CA ARG A 1118 20.34 28.98 -5.74
C ARG A 1118 19.46 28.32 -6.78
N LEU A 1119 18.35 28.97 -7.12
CA LEU A 1119 17.39 28.50 -8.11
C LEU A 1119 18.07 28.30 -9.48
N THR A 1120 18.04 27.08 -10.00
CA THR A 1120 18.62 26.72 -11.30
C THR A 1120 17.61 26.91 -12.43
N SER A 1121 18.05 27.35 -13.61
CA SER A 1121 17.14 27.59 -14.74
C SER A 1121 16.82 26.29 -15.47
N TRP A 1122 15.53 26.06 -15.73
CA TRP A 1122 15.04 24.86 -16.41
C TRP A 1122 15.40 24.77 -17.90
N SER A 1123 15.94 25.85 -18.48
CA SER A 1123 16.27 25.96 -19.91
C SER A 1123 17.75 25.83 -20.26
N ASP A 1124 18.66 25.70 -19.27
CA ASP A 1124 20.10 25.90 -19.49
C ASP A 1124 20.82 24.74 -20.21
N LYS A 1125 20.10 23.69 -20.63
CA LYS A 1125 20.68 22.44 -21.15
C LYS A 1125 20.46 22.29 -22.66
N LYS A 1126 21.46 21.71 -23.34
CA LYS A 1126 21.35 21.40 -24.78
C LYS A 1126 20.21 20.40 -25.02
N LEU A 1127 19.34 20.75 -25.98
CA LEU A 1127 18.03 20.15 -26.28
C LEU A 1127 16.97 20.43 -25.19
N PRO A 1128 15.75 20.86 -25.55
CA PRO A 1128 14.65 21.02 -24.60
C PRO A 1128 14.37 19.72 -23.84
N ARG A 1129 14.41 19.78 -22.51
CA ARG A 1129 14.00 18.67 -21.63
C ARG A 1129 12.50 18.65 -21.33
N ILE A 1130 11.82 19.74 -21.66
CA ILE A 1130 10.45 20.06 -21.26
C ILE A 1130 9.68 20.50 -22.51
N ALA A 1131 8.43 20.08 -22.59
CA ALA A 1131 7.37 20.77 -23.32
C ALA A 1131 6.25 21.07 -22.30
N PHE A 1132 5.48 22.13 -22.54
CA PHE A 1132 4.44 22.62 -21.64
C PHE A 1132 3.09 22.60 -22.36
#